data_AF-A0A6N7JDV1-F1
#
_entry.id   AF-A0A6N7JDV1-F1
#
_cell.length_a   1.000
_cell.length_b   1.000
_cell.length_c   1.000
_cell.angle_alpha   90.00
_cell.angle_beta   90.00
_cell.angle_gamma   90.00
#
_symmetry.space_group_name_H-M   'P 1'
#
loop_
_entity.id
_entity.type
_entity.pdbx_description
1 polymer ?
#
loop_
_entity_poly.entity_id
_entity_poly.type
_entity_poly.pdbx_seq_one_letter_code
_entity_poly.pdbx_strand_id
1 'polypeptide(L)'
;MDGGSGLCPVCGGTGGLPPGLGAAGSRPLGGAGARDRPGTGDPVGMVDGGRNGGGDTAGHHMYVSGGLSLRRRQYGNPPGAGAPGHRHAGGTQAEIRPGCRALHPGGATGGGRLHRDWRRGGHAGPDGGTDAAGDRRHAGAAGLGWLHGLDPVRWPRHPLCHGAERYGHRRLCRRPVAAAVQGNRLMSRITQNQEAGSSFVRSMLAGHSALGIAFAALILLVCFSGTVAVFHEELLRWEEPDAPLVTNADDLVIQRTLDHIVAKAREDQALHEVTLRLPRAELPRLSAEYHDHDSGKEAHWYADADGNLTRMQVEGWTEFMRRHHYSFHGGSWGIYLVGIAGVALLSLVMSGIISHPRIFRDAFALRLGGSRRLQEADIHNRLSVWGLPFHIAISLSGAFLGLAGLVTLVLAYAAYNGDTEKAILAVLGPQATEDARPAPIPAVAPMLAQMWENTPDARPVFLHIDHVGTAGQMTVIAAHDPHQLAYTERYRFDAAGKLIWVGGYEKGTVGMQTLAAMQPLHFGSFGGMPVKLAYGVLGIAICLVTSTGITIWLARRRDRGNPAPHWERVWAAIFWGQPIAFTVSAFATLAAGWPPIPVFWASTLAVLALAALRWEAALLSFRLRLLTALLLVLLVVSHGLRWQGAGDPMMWWVDGALLLAAGAIGLTLARQWKGGTMLAQTGRA
;
A
#
# COMPACT_ATOMS: atom_id res chain seq x y z
N MET A 1 -6.54 -38.08 -58.06
CA MET A 1 -6.78 -39.53 -57.95
C MET A 1 -6.99 -39.87 -56.48
N ASP A 2 -8.21 -39.58 -56.04
CA ASP A 2 -9.19 -40.46 -55.38
C ASP A 2 -8.86 -41.26 -54.09
N GLY A 3 -9.84 -41.22 -53.17
CA GLY A 3 -10.03 -42.11 -52.01
C GLY A 3 -9.47 -41.54 -50.70
N GLY A 4 -10.24 -41.11 -49.69
CA GLY A 4 -11.59 -41.53 -49.23
C GLY A 4 -11.44 -42.61 -48.15
N SER A 5 -12.12 -42.62 -46.99
CA SER A 5 -13.32 -41.95 -46.45
C SER A 5 -13.28 -42.05 -44.89
N GLY A 6 -14.13 -41.46 -44.05
CA GLY A 6 -15.27 -40.53 -44.23
C GLY A 6 -16.06 -40.32 -42.90
N LEU A 7 -17.21 -39.62 -43.01
CA LEU A 7 -18.34 -39.53 -42.06
C LEU A 7 -18.26 -38.59 -40.83
N CYS A 8 -18.81 -37.38 -41.04
CA CYS A 8 -19.59 -36.61 -40.06
C CYS A 8 -21.10 -36.96 -40.23
N PRO A 9 -22.03 -36.52 -39.35
CA PRO A 9 -22.99 -35.47 -39.78
C PRO A 9 -23.50 -34.50 -38.68
N VAL A 10 -23.55 -33.16 -38.93
CA VAL A 10 -24.75 -32.31 -39.24
C VAL A 10 -25.42 -31.66 -37.99
N CYS A 11 -25.93 -30.41 -37.94
CA CYS A 11 -26.26 -29.34 -38.92
C CYS A 11 -25.44 -28.03 -38.68
N GLY A 12 -25.35 -27.00 -39.54
CA GLY A 12 -26.08 -26.61 -40.77
C GLY A 12 -27.20 -25.57 -40.52
N GLY A 13 -27.35 -24.42 -41.20
CA GLY A 13 -26.63 -23.83 -42.35
C GLY A 13 -27.14 -22.40 -42.71
N THR A 14 -26.74 -21.87 -43.88
CA THR A 14 -26.87 -20.44 -44.32
C THR A 14 -27.64 -20.22 -45.64
N GLY A 15 -28.12 -18.99 -45.93
CA GLY A 15 -28.55 -18.49 -47.26
C GLY A 15 -29.82 -17.59 -47.22
N GLY A 16 -30.16 -16.68 -48.16
CA GLY A 16 -29.41 -16.11 -49.29
C GLY A 16 -30.24 -15.67 -50.54
N LEU A 17 -30.66 -14.37 -50.64
CA LEU A 17 -30.98 -13.58 -51.88
C LEU A 17 -32.14 -14.06 -52.84
N PRO A 18 -32.58 -13.34 -53.94
CA PRO A 18 -32.43 -11.93 -54.41
C PRO A 18 -33.78 -11.19 -54.79
N PRO A 19 -34.09 -10.59 -56.00
CA PRO A 19 -34.42 -9.13 -56.12
C PRO A 19 -35.70 -8.71 -56.93
N GLY A 20 -36.04 -7.41 -57.02
CA GLY A 20 -37.08 -6.91 -57.97
C GLY A 20 -37.39 -5.38 -58.05
N LEU A 21 -37.09 -4.79 -59.21
CA LEU A 21 -37.62 -3.60 -59.94
C LEU A 21 -38.64 -2.59 -59.31
N GLY A 22 -38.44 -1.29 -59.62
CA GLY A 22 -39.46 -0.23 -59.59
C GLY A 22 -38.89 1.18 -59.87
N ALA A 23 -39.49 1.97 -60.78
CA ALA A 23 -38.91 3.24 -61.28
C ALA A 23 -39.87 4.45 -61.17
N ALA A 24 -39.32 5.65 -60.96
CA ALA A 24 -39.80 6.96 -61.45
C ALA A 24 -38.83 8.06 -60.94
N GLY A 25 -38.73 9.21 -61.61
CA GLY A 25 -37.79 10.27 -61.22
C GLY A 25 -38.28 11.69 -61.47
N SER A 26 -37.44 12.68 -61.14
CA SER A 26 -37.48 14.03 -61.72
C SER A 26 -36.20 14.83 -61.37
N ARG A 27 -35.74 15.63 -62.33
CA ARG A 27 -34.71 16.68 -62.25
C ARG A 27 -35.44 18.06 -62.25
N PRO A 28 -34.74 19.21 -62.25
CA PRO A 28 -33.76 19.75 -61.29
C PRO A 28 -34.13 21.22 -60.95
N LEU A 29 -33.17 22.03 -60.49
CA LEU A 29 -32.95 23.51 -60.68
C LEU A 29 -32.17 24.03 -59.44
N GLY A 30 -31.25 25.00 -59.49
CA GLY A 30 -30.69 25.78 -60.61
C GLY A 30 -30.25 27.17 -60.13
N GLY A 31 -29.04 27.65 -60.49
CA GLY A 31 -28.48 28.95 -60.08
C GLY A 31 -27.30 28.81 -59.10
N ALA A 32 -26.02 29.06 -59.40
CA ALA A 32 -25.33 30.03 -60.28
C ALA A 32 -25.20 31.44 -59.68
N GLY A 33 -23.96 31.87 -59.42
CA GLY A 33 -23.60 33.20 -58.92
C GLY A 33 -22.08 33.33 -58.70
N ALA A 34 -21.38 33.90 -59.68
CA ALA A 34 -19.98 34.36 -59.53
C ALA A 34 -19.98 35.78 -58.89
N ARG A 35 -18.87 36.47 -58.57
CA ARG A 35 -17.58 36.59 -59.28
C ARG A 35 -16.54 37.38 -58.44
N ASP A 36 -15.36 37.54 -59.03
CA ASP A 36 -14.34 38.59 -58.81
C ASP A 36 -13.16 38.39 -57.81
N ARG A 37 -11.99 38.81 -58.32
CA ARG A 37 -10.62 38.89 -57.76
C ARG A 37 -10.19 40.39 -57.84
N PRO A 38 -8.93 40.85 -57.60
CA PRO A 38 -7.70 40.20 -57.10
C PRO A 38 -6.92 40.99 -56.01
N GLY A 39 -5.79 40.46 -55.51
CA GLY A 39 -4.64 41.33 -55.13
C GLY A 39 -3.77 40.95 -53.92
N THR A 40 -2.56 40.45 -54.20
CA THR A 40 -1.28 40.62 -53.45
C THR A 40 -1.09 40.06 -52.01
N GLY A 41 -0.03 39.25 -51.83
CA GLY A 41 0.68 39.06 -50.54
C GLY A 41 1.02 37.62 -50.13
N ASP A 42 2.17 37.09 -50.55
CA ASP A 42 2.76 35.82 -50.06
C ASP A 42 3.50 36.03 -48.69
N PRO A 43 4.13 35.01 -48.06
CA PRO A 43 3.48 33.86 -47.42
C PRO A 43 4.00 33.62 -45.97
N VAL A 44 3.27 32.84 -45.15
CA VAL A 44 3.81 32.26 -43.91
C VAL A 44 3.54 30.75 -43.88
N GLY A 45 4.53 30.00 -43.41
CA GLY A 45 4.64 28.56 -43.64
C GLY A 45 3.63 27.67 -42.92
N MET A 46 3.25 26.62 -43.65
CA MET A 46 2.71 25.35 -43.16
C MET A 46 3.32 24.88 -41.84
N VAL A 47 2.47 24.45 -40.90
CA VAL A 47 2.81 23.46 -39.87
C VAL A 47 1.90 22.25 -40.10
N ASP A 48 2.52 21.10 -40.37
CA ASP A 48 1.82 19.88 -40.74
C ASP A 48 1.15 19.18 -39.54
N GLY A 49 0.05 18.48 -39.80
CA GLY A 49 -0.78 17.86 -38.77
C GLY A 49 -0.20 16.58 -38.17
N GLY A 50 0.04 16.57 -36.85
CA GLY A 50 0.33 15.36 -36.07
C GLY A 50 -0.96 14.64 -35.64
N ARG A 51 -1.06 13.34 -35.93
CA ARG A 51 -2.23 12.51 -35.58
C ARG A 51 -2.28 12.20 -34.08
N ASN A 52 -3.37 12.58 -33.41
CA ASN A 52 -3.70 12.04 -32.08
C ASN A 52 -4.14 10.57 -32.19
N GLY A 53 -3.35 9.67 -31.61
CA GLY A 53 -3.81 8.32 -31.26
C GLY A 53 -4.39 8.34 -29.85
N GLY A 54 -5.72 8.31 -29.74
CA GLY A 54 -6.39 8.25 -28.44
C GLY A 54 -6.13 6.92 -27.74
N GLY A 55 -5.77 6.98 -26.46
CA GLY A 55 -5.73 5.84 -25.55
C GLY A 55 -6.41 6.24 -24.25
N ASP A 56 -7.46 5.53 -23.87
CA ASP A 56 -8.23 5.81 -22.65
C ASP A 56 -7.35 5.70 -21.40
N THR A 57 -7.17 6.81 -20.69
CA THR A 57 -6.48 6.86 -19.38
C THR A 57 -7.25 7.78 -18.43
N ALA A 58 -8.26 7.26 -17.75
CA ALA A 58 -8.95 7.98 -16.69
C ALA A 58 -8.08 8.05 -15.42
N GLY A 59 -7.70 9.27 -15.01
CA GLY A 59 -6.89 9.55 -13.82
C GLY A 59 -7.62 9.34 -12.48
N HIS A 60 -7.95 8.10 -12.13
CA HIS A 60 -8.60 7.80 -10.84
C HIS A 60 -7.66 7.98 -9.63
N HIS A 61 -7.60 9.20 -9.11
CA HIS A 61 -7.05 9.52 -7.79
C HIS A 61 -7.98 9.04 -6.68
N MET A 62 -7.83 7.76 -6.28
CA MET A 62 -8.60 7.18 -5.19
C MET A 62 -8.15 7.70 -3.81
N TYR A 63 -8.61 8.90 -3.44
CA TYR A 63 -9.33 8.98 -2.17
C TYR A 63 -10.71 8.36 -2.40
N VAL A 64 -11.30 7.74 -1.37
CA VAL A 64 -12.58 7.05 -1.54
C VAL A 64 -13.69 8.09 -1.76
N SER A 65 -13.99 8.35 -3.03
CA SER A 65 -15.07 9.14 -3.62
C SER A 65 -15.41 8.50 -4.98
N GLY A 66 -15.92 7.27 -4.95
CA GLY A 66 -16.25 6.52 -6.17
C GLY A 66 -17.68 6.78 -6.63
N GLY A 67 -17.86 7.67 -7.60
CA GLY A 67 -19.16 7.96 -8.22
C GLY A 67 -19.73 6.75 -8.97
N LEU A 68 -20.58 5.96 -8.30
CA LEU A 68 -21.38 4.92 -8.96
C LEU A 68 -22.60 5.54 -9.65
N SER A 69 -22.45 5.88 -10.93
CA SER A 69 -23.55 6.36 -11.78
C SER A 69 -24.64 5.29 -11.99
N LEU A 70 -25.58 5.23 -11.03
CA LEU A 70 -26.75 4.37 -11.09
C LEU A 70 -27.84 5.01 -11.97
N ARG A 71 -27.80 4.71 -13.28
CA ARG A 71 -28.89 5.08 -14.21
C ARG A 71 -30.24 4.58 -13.69
N ARG A 72 -31.08 5.48 -13.17
CA ARG A 72 -32.49 5.18 -12.86
C ARG A 72 -33.23 4.79 -14.14
N ARG A 73 -33.55 3.50 -14.31
CA ARG A 73 -34.65 3.11 -15.20
C ARG A 73 -35.96 3.46 -14.50
N GLN A 74 -36.64 4.48 -15.01
CA GLN A 74 -38.05 4.72 -14.69
C GLN A 74 -38.86 3.52 -15.21
N TYR A 75 -39.46 2.75 -14.29
CA TYR A 75 -40.53 1.81 -14.64
C TYR A 75 -41.85 2.55 -14.50
N GLY A 76 -42.54 2.75 -15.63
CA GLY A 76 -43.89 3.33 -15.65
C GLY A 76 -44.93 2.35 -15.10
N ASN A 77 -45.93 2.87 -14.40
CA ASN A 77 -47.09 2.11 -13.95
C ASN A 77 -47.95 1.61 -15.13
N PRO A 78 -48.41 0.36 -15.13
CA PRO A 78 -49.58 -0.06 -15.90
C PRO A 78 -50.90 0.33 -15.19
N PRO A 79 -52.03 0.47 -15.92
CA PRO A 79 -53.31 0.86 -15.34
C PRO A 79 -53.99 -0.28 -14.57
N GLY A 80 -54.85 0.08 -13.61
CA GLY A 80 -55.42 -0.86 -12.64
C GLY A 80 -56.73 -1.56 -13.07
N ALA A 81 -57.19 -2.46 -12.19
CA ALA A 81 -58.54 -3.03 -12.23
C ALA A 81 -58.98 -3.51 -10.83
N GLY A 82 -60.26 -3.27 -10.48
CA GLY A 82 -61.02 -4.11 -9.55
C GLY A 82 -60.82 -3.93 -8.03
N ALA A 83 -61.58 -3.02 -7.43
CA ALA A 83 -62.20 -3.27 -6.11
C ALA A 83 -63.52 -4.04 -6.34
N PRO A 84 -64.07 -4.80 -5.36
CA PRO A 84 -64.81 -4.17 -4.25
C PRO A 84 -64.72 -4.90 -2.89
N GLY A 85 -65.12 -4.24 -1.79
CA GLY A 85 -65.26 -4.91 -0.48
C GLY A 85 -65.38 -3.99 0.75
N HIS A 86 -66.44 -3.19 0.86
CA HIS A 86 -66.68 -2.34 2.04
C HIS A 86 -67.28 -3.11 3.24
N ARG A 87 -66.85 -2.79 4.48
CA ARG A 87 -67.65 -2.12 5.56
C ARG A 87 -67.20 -2.46 7.00
N HIS A 88 -67.16 -1.41 7.85
CA HIS A 88 -67.41 -1.38 9.32
C HIS A 88 -66.51 -2.25 10.25
N ALA A 89 -66.38 -1.98 11.55
CA ALA A 89 -66.49 -0.76 12.38
C ALA A 89 -65.99 -1.09 13.80
N GLY A 90 -65.81 -0.08 14.66
CA GLY A 90 -65.79 -0.25 16.11
C GLY A 90 -64.42 -0.33 16.77
N GLY A 91 -64.29 0.32 17.92
CA GLY A 91 -63.13 0.21 18.82
C GLY A 91 -63.55 -0.25 20.22
N THR A 92 -62.66 0.00 21.19
CA THR A 92 -62.78 -0.15 22.66
C THR A 92 -62.55 -1.53 23.32
N GLN A 93 -61.50 -1.53 24.16
CA GLN A 93 -61.40 -2.05 25.54
C GLN A 93 -61.01 -3.51 25.89
N ALA A 94 -60.51 -3.61 27.14
CA ALA A 94 -59.99 -4.74 27.94
C ALA A 94 -58.67 -5.39 27.45
N GLU A 95 -57.53 -5.38 28.16
CA GLU A 95 -57.19 -5.49 29.60
C GLU A 95 -57.31 -6.92 30.18
N ILE A 96 -56.18 -7.64 30.27
CA ILE A 96 -55.94 -8.72 31.25
C ILE A 96 -54.47 -8.70 31.73
N ARG A 97 -54.26 -8.64 33.04
CA ARG A 97 -53.06 -9.10 33.78
C ARG A 97 -53.48 -10.20 34.76
N PRO A 98 -52.59 -11.14 35.11
CA PRO A 98 -52.01 -11.20 36.48
C PRO A 98 -50.47 -11.27 36.41
N GLY A 99 -49.66 -10.90 37.42
CA GLY A 99 -49.57 -11.44 38.79
C GLY A 99 -48.35 -12.40 38.84
N CYS A 100 -47.34 -12.30 39.71
CA CYS A 100 -47.33 -11.84 41.11
C CYS A 100 -46.02 -11.16 41.59
N ARG A 101 -46.17 -10.50 42.75
CA ARG A 101 -45.17 -9.97 43.71
C ARG A 101 -44.28 -11.08 44.32
N ALA A 102 -43.29 -10.86 45.18
CA ALA A 102 -42.31 -9.79 45.55
C ALA A 102 -41.74 -10.20 46.95
N LEU A 103 -40.55 -9.75 47.38
CA LEU A 103 -40.20 -9.64 48.82
C LEU A 103 -38.92 -8.80 49.08
N HIS A 104 -39.04 -7.94 50.09
CA HIS A 104 -38.08 -7.03 50.76
C HIS A 104 -38.75 -6.71 52.14
N PRO A 105 -38.19 -5.92 53.10
CA PRO A 105 -36.91 -5.19 53.16
C PRO A 105 -36.15 -5.40 54.51
N GLY A 106 -35.09 -4.60 54.75
CA GLY A 106 -34.53 -4.34 56.08
C GLY A 106 -33.22 -3.53 56.03
N GLY A 107 -33.10 -2.42 56.79
CA GLY A 107 -31.89 -1.59 56.79
C GLY A 107 -31.80 -0.60 57.96
N ALA A 108 -30.59 -0.05 58.19
CA ALA A 108 -30.21 1.03 59.12
C ALA A 108 -28.72 1.39 58.84
N THR A 109 -28.29 2.55 58.31
CA THR A 109 -28.19 3.95 58.83
C THR A 109 -26.93 4.30 59.65
N GLY A 110 -26.22 5.37 59.22
CA GLY A 110 -25.13 6.07 59.94
C GLY A 110 -23.71 5.77 59.42
N GLY A 111 -22.79 6.71 59.18
CA GLY A 111 -22.84 8.18 59.24
C GLY A 111 -21.53 8.79 59.80
N GLY A 112 -20.75 9.54 59.00
CA GLY A 112 -19.55 10.24 59.48
C GLY A 112 -18.65 10.85 58.39
N ARG A 113 -18.18 12.08 58.59
CA ARG A 113 -17.23 12.82 57.71
C ARG A 113 -15.92 13.07 58.46
N LEU A 114 -14.83 13.36 57.73
CA LEU A 114 -13.73 14.33 58.00
C LEU A 114 -12.56 13.99 57.03
N HIS A 115 -12.06 14.80 56.08
CA HIS A 115 -11.47 16.17 56.02
C HIS A 115 -9.99 16.30 56.46
N ARG A 116 -9.20 16.99 55.61
CA ARG A 116 -7.76 17.40 55.70
C ARG A 116 -6.74 16.31 55.36
N ASP A 117 -5.79 16.43 54.42
CA ASP A 117 -5.13 17.54 53.70
C ASP A 117 -3.95 18.24 54.43
N TRP A 118 -2.95 18.68 53.66
CA TRP A 118 -1.75 19.52 53.97
C TRP A 118 -0.44 18.95 54.57
N ARG A 119 0.62 18.85 53.74
CA ARG A 119 1.82 19.74 53.65
C ARG A 119 2.85 19.13 52.67
N ARG A 120 3.20 19.74 51.54
CA ARG A 120 4.03 20.95 51.29
C ARG A 120 5.51 20.84 51.72
N GLY A 121 6.39 20.95 50.72
CA GLY A 121 7.82 21.28 50.86
C GLY A 121 8.47 21.38 49.48
N GLY A 122 8.80 22.60 49.03
CA GLY A 122 9.51 22.83 47.78
C GLY A 122 10.16 24.20 47.76
N HIS A 123 11.27 24.34 47.05
CA HIS A 123 11.98 25.52 46.51
C HIS A 123 13.23 24.95 45.80
N ALA A 124 13.58 25.23 44.54
CA ALA A 124 13.83 26.50 43.83
C ALA A 124 15.24 27.08 44.09
N GLY A 125 16.03 27.25 43.01
CA GLY A 125 17.24 28.08 42.98
C GLY A 125 18.52 27.39 42.47
N PRO A 126 19.47 28.10 41.81
CA PRO A 126 20.44 27.49 40.89
C PRO A 126 21.94 27.82 41.20
N ASP A 127 22.79 27.56 40.19
CA ASP A 127 24.13 28.13 39.91
C ASP A 127 25.42 27.42 40.40
N GLY A 128 26.40 27.35 39.47
CA GLY A 128 27.84 27.08 39.69
C GLY A 128 28.24 25.62 39.95
N GLY A 129 29.36 25.09 39.45
CA GLY A 129 30.40 25.65 38.59
C GLY A 129 31.75 24.91 38.76
N THR A 130 32.54 24.83 37.69
CA THR A 130 34.00 24.54 37.63
C THR A 130 34.58 23.19 38.14
N ASP A 131 35.14 22.46 37.16
CA ASP A 131 36.54 21.99 37.09
C ASP A 131 37.11 20.87 37.98
N ALA A 132 37.78 19.92 37.32
CA ALA A 132 39.22 19.60 37.45
C ALA A 132 39.52 18.12 37.10
N ALA A 133 40.58 17.89 36.32
CA ALA A 133 41.07 16.57 35.91
C ALA A 133 42.30 16.12 36.73
N GLY A 134 42.67 14.84 36.63
CA GLY A 134 43.90 14.25 37.21
C GLY A 134 43.59 12.90 37.89
N ASP A 135 43.75 11.73 37.26
CA ASP A 135 44.94 11.05 36.70
C ASP A 135 45.74 10.21 37.74
N ARG A 136 46.20 9.04 37.26
CA ARG A 136 47.22 8.11 37.79
C ARG A 136 47.05 7.33 39.12
N ARG A 137 46.61 6.07 38.94
CA ARG A 137 47.40 4.81 39.11
C ARG A 137 48.24 4.50 40.39
N HIS A 138 48.03 3.24 40.84
CA HIS A 138 49.00 2.20 41.30
C HIS A 138 49.33 1.98 42.80
N ALA A 139 49.37 0.66 43.13
CA ALA A 139 49.87 -0.03 44.34
C ALA A 139 49.13 0.28 45.66
N GLY A 140 48.84 -0.64 46.59
CA GLY A 140 49.29 -2.02 46.85
C GLY A 140 49.53 -2.16 48.38
N ALA A 141 49.43 -3.29 49.10
CA ALA A 141 49.07 -4.68 48.80
C ALA A 141 48.78 -5.45 50.14
N ALA A 142 48.55 -6.78 50.07
CA ALA A 142 48.32 -7.76 51.17
C ALA A 142 46.96 -7.69 51.90
N GLY A 143 46.30 -8.78 52.32
CA GLY A 143 46.56 -10.24 52.23
C GLY A 143 45.99 -10.95 53.49
N LEU A 144 45.47 -12.20 53.53
CA LEU A 144 45.25 -13.32 52.59
C LEU A 144 43.92 -14.04 53.00
N GLY A 145 43.32 -15.05 52.35
CA GLY A 145 43.59 -15.82 51.12
C GLY A 145 42.88 -17.20 51.15
N TRP A 146 43.21 -18.10 50.20
CA TRP A 146 42.86 -19.54 50.11
C TRP A 146 41.39 -19.95 49.80
N LEU A 147 41.08 -21.05 49.09
CA LEU A 147 41.71 -21.68 47.89
C LEU A 147 40.70 -22.67 47.20
N HIS A 148 40.63 -22.65 45.85
CA HIS A 148 40.10 -23.68 44.90
C HIS A 148 38.63 -24.16 44.98
N GLY A 149 37.96 -24.61 43.89
CA GLY A 149 38.33 -24.70 42.46
C GLY A 149 37.79 -25.98 41.80
N LEU A 150 36.87 -25.89 40.83
CA LEU A 150 36.31 -27.04 40.08
C LEU A 150 36.02 -26.69 38.61
N ASP A 151 36.29 -27.66 37.72
CA ASP A 151 36.04 -27.64 36.27
C ASP A 151 35.58 -29.07 35.82
N PRO A 152 35.18 -29.35 34.55
CA PRO A 152 33.97 -30.13 34.29
C PRO A 152 34.12 -31.65 34.14
N VAL A 153 33.03 -32.36 34.47
CA VAL A 153 32.92 -33.83 34.40
C VAL A 153 32.54 -34.34 33.00
N ARG A 154 33.32 -35.31 32.50
CA ARG A 154 32.99 -36.14 31.32
C ARG A 154 32.04 -37.28 31.68
N TRP A 155 31.15 -37.64 30.76
CA TRP A 155 30.33 -38.86 30.84
C TRP A 155 31.18 -40.12 30.58
N PRO A 156 31.18 -41.13 31.46
CA PRO A 156 31.83 -42.42 31.21
C PRO A 156 30.95 -43.38 30.38
N ARG A 157 31.60 -44.27 29.64
CA ARG A 157 30.97 -45.35 28.85
C ARG A 157 30.66 -46.56 29.73
N HIS A 158 29.52 -47.20 29.51
CA HIS A 158 29.19 -48.53 30.09
C HIS A 158 30.02 -49.64 29.41
N PRO A 159 30.39 -50.68 30.17
CA PRO A 159 30.64 -51.99 29.57
C PRO A 159 30.05 -53.19 30.36
N LEU A 160 29.89 -54.31 29.64
CA LEU A 160 29.73 -55.71 30.07
C LEU A 160 28.36 -56.22 30.59
N CYS A 161 27.90 -57.26 29.90
CA CYS A 161 27.00 -58.31 30.39
C CYS A 161 27.84 -59.49 30.91
N HIS A 162 27.37 -60.21 31.94
CA HIS A 162 27.42 -61.70 32.04
C HIS A 162 26.84 -62.19 33.39
N GLY A 163 26.21 -63.39 33.38
CA GLY A 163 26.39 -64.33 34.50
C GLY A 163 25.17 -64.80 35.32
N ALA A 164 24.67 -65.99 34.97
CA ALA A 164 24.30 -67.09 35.88
C ALA A 164 22.96 -67.09 36.69
N GLU A 165 22.50 -68.32 36.89
CA GLU A 165 21.18 -68.82 37.29
C GLU A 165 20.89 -68.93 38.80
N ARG A 166 19.58 -69.10 39.11
CA ARG A 166 18.97 -69.89 40.22
C ARG A 166 19.40 -69.62 41.67
N TYR A 167 18.43 -69.19 42.49
CA TYR A 167 17.68 -70.06 43.42
C TYR A 167 16.38 -69.32 43.85
N GLY A 168 15.31 -70.06 44.19
CA GLY A 168 13.98 -69.46 44.36
C GLY A 168 13.52 -69.35 45.82
N HIS A 169 12.62 -68.40 46.10
CA HIS A 169 11.55 -68.58 47.08
C HIS A 169 10.38 -67.62 46.78
N ARG A 170 9.13 -68.13 46.86
CA ARG A 170 7.90 -67.33 46.71
C ARG A 170 7.62 -66.56 48.00
N ARG A 171 7.23 -65.27 47.90
CA ARG A 171 5.93 -64.76 48.41
C ARG A 171 5.68 -63.26 48.12
N LEU A 172 4.40 -62.96 47.85
CA LEU A 172 3.69 -61.72 48.17
C LEU A 172 4.25 -60.37 47.68
N CYS A 173 3.74 -59.92 46.53
CA CYS A 173 3.24 -58.54 46.39
C CYS A 173 2.08 -58.51 45.39
N ARG A 174 0.86 -58.21 45.86
CA ARG A 174 -0.33 -57.99 45.01
C ARG A 174 -0.67 -56.50 45.00
N ARG A 175 -0.87 -55.96 43.79
CA ARG A 175 -1.39 -54.61 43.42
C ARG A 175 -0.38 -53.44 43.42
N PRO A 176 -0.63 -52.36 42.65
CA PRO A 176 -1.75 -52.13 41.72
C PRO A 176 -1.34 -51.92 40.25
N VAL A 177 -2.01 -52.64 39.32
CA VAL A 177 -1.87 -52.41 37.86
C VAL A 177 -2.43 -51.04 37.42
N ALA A 178 -3.23 -50.38 38.26
CA ALA A 178 -3.85 -49.09 37.96
C ALA A 178 -2.84 -47.94 37.72
N ALA A 179 -1.74 -47.88 38.50
CA ALA A 179 -0.75 -46.82 38.37
C ALA A 179 0.01 -46.87 37.03
N ALA A 180 0.34 -48.07 36.55
CA ALA A 180 0.99 -48.27 35.26
C ALA A 180 0.10 -47.85 34.08
N VAL A 181 -1.21 -48.13 34.14
CA VAL A 181 -2.17 -47.71 33.11
C VAL A 181 -2.34 -46.18 33.07
N GLN A 182 -2.28 -45.52 34.23
CA GLN A 182 -2.44 -44.06 34.31
C GLN A 182 -1.16 -43.32 33.89
N GLY A 183 0.02 -43.85 34.23
CA GLY A 183 1.31 -43.38 33.70
C GLY A 183 1.42 -43.53 32.18
N ASN A 184 0.99 -44.67 31.62
CA ASN A 184 0.95 -44.88 30.17
C ASN A 184 0.00 -43.89 29.47
N ARG A 185 -1.16 -43.57 30.06
CA ARG A 185 -2.09 -42.56 29.50
C ARG A 185 -1.55 -41.14 29.56
N LEU A 186 -0.74 -40.80 30.57
CA LEU A 186 -0.09 -39.49 30.64
C LEU A 186 1.04 -39.40 29.61
N MET A 187 1.92 -40.42 29.55
CA MET A 187 2.98 -40.48 28.55
C MET A 187 2.43 -40.53 27.12
N SER A 188 1.37 -41.30 26.85
CA SER A 188 0.74 -41.34 25.51
C SER A 188 0.12 -40.01 25.12
N ARG A 189 -0.43 -39.24 26.08
CA ARG A 189 -0.92 -37.88 25.82
C ARG A 189 0.22 -36.90 25.59
N ILE A 190 1.33 -37.04 26.29
CA ILE A 190 2.54 -36.22 26.07
C ILE A 190 3.15 -36.51 24.70
N THR A 191 3.31 -37.78 24.31
CA THR A 191 3.82 -38.15 22.98
C THR A 191 2.83 -37.78 21.88
N GLN A 192 1.53 -38.02 22.03
CA GLN A 192 0.52 -37.53 21.06
C GLN A 192 0.55 -36.01 20.91
N ASN A 193 0.68 -35.24 22.00
CA ASN A 193 0.77 -33.78 21.92
C ASN A 193 2.09 -33.32 21.26
N GLN A 194 3.21 -34.02 21.47
CA GLN A 194 4.47 -33.72 20.77
C GLN A 194 4.44 -34.14 19.30
N GLU A 195 3.84 -35.27 18.96
CA GLU A 195 3.63 -35.72 17.58
C GLU A 195 2.69 -34.79 16.83
N ALA A 196 1.55 -34.43 17.42
CA ALA A 196 0.59 -33.45 16.87
C ALA A 196 1.21 -32.05 16.72
N GLY A 197 1.99 -31.59 17.70
CA GLY A 197 2.77 -30.35 17.55
C GLY A 197 3.78 -30.43 16.40
N SER A 198 4.45 -31.57 16.25
CA SER A 198 5.42 -31.78 15.17
C SER A 198 4.80 -31.93 13.78
N SER A 199 3.58 -32.48 13.67
CA SER A 199 2.87 -32.62 12.40
C SER A 199 2.24 -31.30 11.99
N PHE A 200 1.65 -30.56 12.94
CA PHE A 200 1.12 -29.21 12.72
C PHE A 200 2.20 -28.23 12.24
N VAL A 201 3.36 -28.18 12.90
CA VAL A 201 4.49 -27.33 12.47
C VAL A 201 5.01 -27.76 11.09
N ARG A 202 5.04 -29.06 10.78
CA ARG A 202 5.41 -29.54 9.43
C ARG A 202 4.41 -29.09 8.36
N SER A 203 3.11 -29.15 8.64
CA SER A 203 2.06 -28.68 7.73
C SER A 203 2.11 -27.16 7.53
N MET A 204 2.33 -26.38 8.60
CA MET A 204 2.47 -24.92 8.50
C MET A 204 3.71 -24.53 7.71
N LEU A 205 4.85 -25.19 7.91
CA LEU A 205 6.07 -24.95 7.13
C LEU A 205 5.91 -25.35 5.65
N ALA A 206 5.14 -26.42 5.36
CA ALA A 206 4.80 -26.80 3.99
C ALA A 206 3.89 -25.76 3.33
N GLY A 207 2.85 -25.29 4.01
CA GLY A 207 1.95 -24.22 3.54
C GLY A 207 2.69 -22.91 3.31
N HIS A 208 3.53 -22.48 4.26
CA HIS A 208 4.39 -21.30 4.14
C HIS A 208 5.31 -21.40 2.92
N SER A 209 5.98 -22.55 2.72
CA SER A 209 6.85 -22.74 1.54
C SER A 209 6.06 -22.74 0.23
N ALA A 210 4.87 -23.35 0.18
CA ALA A 210 4.06 -23.42 -1.04
C ALA A 210 3.50 -22.05 -1.42
N LEU A 211 2.90 -21.34 -0.45
CA LEU A 211 2.38 -19.99 -0.63
C LEU A 211 3.50 -19.00 -1.00
N GLY A 212 4.66 -19.13 -0.37
CA GLY A 212 5.82 -18.30 -0.64
C GLY A 212 6.30 -18.44 -2.09
N ILE A 213 6.41 -19.67 -2.59
CA ILE A 213 6.79 -19.92 -3.99
C ILE A 213 5.74 -19.38 -4.96
N ALA A 214 4.45 -19.56 -4.66
CA ALA A 214 3.36 -19.13 -5.53
C ALA A 214 3.27 -17.61 -5.68
N PHE A 215 3.54 -16.85 -4.60
CA PHE A 215 3.35 -15.39 -4.58
C PHE A 215 4.65 -14.57 -4.54
N ALA A 216 5.84 -15.15 -4.41
CA ALA A 216 7.09 -14.40 -4.22
C ALA A 216 7.37 -13.33 -5.29
N ALA A 217 7.09 -13.60 -6.58
CA ALA A 217 7.30 -12.62 -7.64
C ALA A 217 6.35 -11.42 -7.51
N LEU A 218 5.07 -11.66 -7.18
CA LEU A 218 4.06 -10.62 -6.97
C LEU A 218 4.35 -9.82 -5.70
N ILE A 219 4.64 -10.49 -4.58
CA ILE A 219 5.03 -9.85 -3.31
C ILE A 219 6.28 -8.99 -3.52
N LEU A 220 7.28 -9.48 -4.25
CA LEU A 220 8.46 -8.68 -4.55
C LEU A 220 8.13 -7.41 -5.34
N LEU A 221 7.29 -7.50 -6.39
CA LEU A 221 6.86 -6.35 -7.18
C LEU A 221 6.14 -5.30 -6.31
N VAL A 222 5.18 -5.74 -5.48
CA VAL A 222 4.44 -4.86 -4.57
C VAL A 222 5.36 -4.25 -3.51
N CYS A 223 6.22 -5.04 -2.86
CA CYS A 223 7.09 -4.54 -1.80
C CYS A 223 8.22 -3.66 -2.32
N PHE A 224 8.78 -3.94 -3.50
CA PHE A 224 9.81 -3.09 -4.10
C PHE A 224 9.22 -1.74 -4.54
N SER A 225 8.10 -1.76 -5.27
CA SER A 225 7.40 -0.53 -5.65
C SER A 225 6.93 0.28 -4.43
N GLY A 226 6.41 -0.40 -3.39
CA GLY A 226 6.01 0.23 -2.13
C GLY A 226 7.16 0.87 -1.36
N THR A 227 8.34 0.23 -1.36
CA THR A 227 9.57 0.77 -0.77
C THR A 227 9.98 2.10 -1.42
N VAL A 228 9.76 2.24 -2.74
CA VAL A 228 9.96 3.50 -3.47
C VAL A 228 8.83 4.49 -3.18
N ALA A 229 7.57 4.02 -3.14
CA ALA A 229 6.38 4.84 -2.92
C ALA A 229 6.33 5.54 -1.55
N VAL A 230 7.02 5.04 -0.52
CA VAL A 230 7.21 5.73 0.77
C VAL A 230 7.80 7.14 0.59
N PHE A 231 8.59 7.35 -0.47
CA PHE A 231 9.23 8.62 -0.80
C PHE A 231 8.50 9.39 -1.91
N HIS A 232 7.20 9.14 -2.13
CA HIS A 232 6.41 9.75 -3.22
C HIS A 232 6.49 11.29 -3.25
N GLU A 233 6.35 11.95 -2.11
CA GLU A 233 6.40 13.42 -2.00
C GLU A 233 7.81 13.96 -2.35
N GLU A 234 8.85 13.26 -1.92
CA GLU A 234 10.24 13.60 -2.22
C GLU A 234 10.56 13.37 -3.71
N LEU A 235 9.96 12.35 -4.32
CA LEU A 235 10.09 12.03 -5.75
C LEU A 235 9.35 13.03 -6.64
N LEU A 236 8.16 13.51 -6.27
CA LEU A 236 7.47 14.60 -6.97
C LEU A 236 8.33 15.89 -6.99
N ARG A 237 9.01 16.16 -5.87
CA ARG A 237 9.91 17.30 -5.72
C ARG A 237 11.20 17.17 -6.52
N TRP A 238 11.73 15.94 -6.63
CA TRP A 238 12.86 15.62 -7.48
C TRP A 238 12.50 15.67 -8.98
N GLU A 239 11.34 15.15 -9.37
CA GLU A 239 10.88 15.10 -10.77
C GLU A 239 10.65 16.48 -11.40
N GLU A 240 10.09 17.42 -10.64
CA GLU A 240 9.84 18.81 -11.04
C GLU A 240 10.48 19.82 -10.06
N PRO A 241 11.82 19.92 -9.97
CA PRO A 241 12.51 20.69 -8.91
C PRO A 241 12.50 22.21 -9.15
N ASP A 242 11.97 22.64 -10.29
CA ASP A 242 11.81 24.02 -10.73
C ASP A 242 10.37 24.55 -10.57
N ALA A 243 9.43 23.72 -10.10
CA ALA A 243 8.07 24.15 -9.79
C ALA A 243 8.03 25.13 -8.59
N PRO A 244 7.03 26.03 -8.50
CA PRO A 244 6.93 26.99 -7.41
C PRO A 244 6.89 26.32 -6.03
N LEU A 245 7.74 26.81 -5.12
CA LEU A 245 7.69 26.43 -3.71
C LEU A 245 6.78 27.42 -2.95
N VAL A 246 5.70 26.89 -2.39
CA VAL A 246 4.75 27.65 -1.57
C VAL A 246 4.67 26.93 -0.23
N THR A 247 5.14 27.58 0.85
CA THR A 247 5.20 26.97 2.19
C THR A 247 4.01 27.32 3.07
N ASN A 248 3.31 28.42 2.76
CA ASN A 248 2.08 28.85 3.40
C ASN A 248 1.17 29.44 2.32
N ALA A 249 -0.13 29.19 2.43
CA ALA A 249 -1.17 29.88 1.67
C ALA A 249 -2.24 30.31 2.69
N ASP A 250 -2.56 31.61 2.71
CA ASP A 250 -3.66 32.12 3.54
C ASP A 250 -5.01 31.98 2.82
N ASP A 251 -6.10 32.26 3.53
CA ASP A 251 -7.46 32.17 3.00
C ASP A 251 -7.68 32.96 1.70
N LEU A 252 -6.94 34.08 1.51
CA LEU A 252 -7.03 34.92 0.32
C LEU A 252 -6.29 34.30 -0.87
N VAL A 253 -5.09 33.75 -0.65
CA VAL A 253 -4.34 32.99 -1.66
C VAL A 253 -5.13 31.76 -2.10
N ILE A 254 -5.71 31.02 -1.15
CA ILE A 254 -6.55 29.84 -1.44
C ILE A 254 -7.78 30.24 -2.26
N GLN A 255 -8.49 31.31 -1.87
CA GLN A 255 -9.64 31.81 -2.62
C GLN A 255 -9.25 32.25 -4.05
N ARG A 256 -8.14 32.98 -4.23
CA ARG A 256 -7.66 33.38 -5.57
C ARG A 256 -7.33 32.18 -6.44
N THR A 257 -6.66 31.17 -5.90
CA THR A 257 -6.38 29.92 -6.63
C THR A 257 -7.67 29.21 -7.04
N LEU A 258 -8.69 29.18 -6.17
CA LEU A 258 -10.01 28.64 -6.49
C LEU A 258 -10.68 29.44 -7.62
N ASP A 259 -10.67 30.76 -7.54
CA ASP A 259 -11.27 31.64 -8.56
C ASP A 259 -10.58 31.45 -9.92
N HIS A 260 -9.24 31.35 -9.94
CA HIS A 260 -8.47 31.14 -11.16
C HIS A 260 -8.68 29.75 -11.79
N ILE A 261 -8.73 28.67 -11.00
CA ILE A 261 -8.97 27.32 -11.55
C ILE A 261 -10.42 27.15 -12.01
N VAL A 262 -11.39 27.75 -11.32
CA VAL A 262 -12.79 27.81 -11.76
C VAL A 262 -12.92 28.60 -13.06
N ALA A 263 -12.19 29.70 -13.24
CA ALA A 263 -12.16 30.43 -14.50
C ALA A 263 -11.63 29.54 -15.64
N LYS A 264 -10.53 28.81 -15.44
CA LYS A 264 -9.99 27.86 -16.43
C LYS A 264 -10.97 26.72 -16.75
N ALA A 265 -11.53 26.07 -15.74
CA ALA A 265 -12.52 25.02 -15.94
C ALA A 265 -13.78 25.52 -16.70
N ARG A 266 -14.16 26.80 -16.57
CA ARG A 266 -15.22 27.42 -17.38
C ARG A 266 -14.79 27.67 -18.84
N GLU A 267 -13.58 28.18 -19.07
CA GLU A 267 -13.01 28.35 -20.41
C GLU A 267 -12.95 27.01 -21.16
N ASP A 268 -12.49 25.96 -20.49
CA ASP A 268 -12.37 24.61 -21.04
C ASP A 268 -13.71 23.84 -21.06
N GLN A 269 -14.81 24.43 -20.58
CA GLN A 269 -16.14 23.81 -20.49
C GLN A 269 -16.14 22.48 -19.70
N ALA A 270 -15.35 22.41 -18.64
CA ALA A 270 -15.10 21.24 -17.79
C ALA A 270 -15.30 21.55 -16.29
N LEU A 271 -16.18 22.50 -15.97
CA LEU A 271 -16.51 22.87 -14.59
C LEU A 271 -17.48 21.85 -13.98
N HIS A 272 -16.95 20.75 -13.47
CA HIS A 272 -17.71 19.72 -12.76
C HIS A 272 -17.13 19.46 -11.36
N GLU A 273 -15.84 19.09 -11.27
CA GLU A 273 -15.08 18.96 -10.03
C GLU A 273 -13.88 19.91 -10.02
N VAL A 274 -13.54 20.44 -8.84
CA VAL A 274 -12.31 21.24 -8.61
C VAL A 274 -11.65 20.78 -7.32
N THR A 275 -10.33 20.55 -7.34
CA THR A 275 -9.52 20.23 -6.16
C THR A 275 -8.36 21.21 -6.02
N LEU A 276 -8.16 21.76 -4.83
CA LEU A 276 -6.96 22.50 -4.43
C LEU A 276 -6.18 21.63 -3.42
N ARG A 277 -4.91 21.37 -3.70
CA ARG A 277 -3.98 20.71 -2.77
C ARG A 277 -3.12 21.79 -2.13
N LEU A 278 -3.13 21.86 -0.81
CA LEU A 278 -2.54 22.96 -0.07
C LEU A 278 -1.09 22.66 0.36
N PRO A 279 -0.26 23.71 0.53
CA PRO A 279 1.08 23.61 1.08
C PRO A 279 1.18 22.77 2.35
N ARG A 280 2.12 21.82 2.36
CA ARG A 280 2.52 21.05 3.54
C ARG A 280 4.04 21.04 3.71
N ALA A 281 4.51 20.60 4.86
CA ALA A 281 5.95 20.52 5.15
C ALA A 281 6.67 19.50 4.24
N GLU A 282 6.00 18.40 3.91
CA GLU A 282 6.52 17.33 3.04
C GLU A 282 6.52 17.76 1.57
N LEU A 283 5.39 18.33 1.13
CA LEU A 283 5.16 18.85 -0.22
C LEU A 283 4.78 20.35 -0.15
N PRO A 284 5.78 21.26 -0.13
CA PRO A 284 5.55 22.70 -0.04
C PRO A 284 5.20 23.28 -1.42
N ARG A 285 4.02 22.89 -1.93
CA ARG A 285 3.46 23.33 -3.21
C ARG A 285 1.97 23.63 -3.03
N LEU A 286 1.50 24.68 -3.67
CA LEU A 286 0.08 24.92 -3.89
C LEU A 286 -0.25 24.46 -5.31
N SER A 287 -1.31 23.67 -5.46
CA SER A 287 -1.77 23.23 -6.77
C SER A 287 -3.28 23.14 -6.85
N ALA A 288 -3.80 23.29 -8.06
CA ALA A 288 -5.22 23.22 -8.36
C ALA A 288 -5.46 22.37 -9.60
N GLU A 289 -6.52 21.58 -9.58
CA GLU A 289 -6.93 20.71 -10.67
C GLU A 289 -8.44 20.79 -10.85
N TYR A 290 -8.91 20.59 -12.09
CA TYR A 290 -10.32 20.34 -12.38
C TYR A 290 -10.45 19.04 -13.16
N HIS A 291 -11.61 18.39 -13.03
CA HIS A 291 -11.96 17.19 -13.77
C HIS A 291 -13.46 17.24 -14.14
N ASP A 292 -13.79 16.74 -15.32
CA ASP A 292 -15.16 16.50 -15.76
C ASP A 292 -15.30 15.10 -16.34
N HIS A 293 -16.04 14.22 -15.63
CA HIS A 293 -16.23 12.82 -16.01
C HIS A 293 -17.02 12.66 -17.31
N ASP A 294 -17.88 13.62 -17.67
CA ASP A 294 -18.73 13.53 -18.86
C ASP A 294 -17.96 13.84 -20.15
N SER A 295 -17.08 14.84 -20.14
CA SER A 295 -16.19 15.16 -21.28
C SER A 295 -14.82 14.47 -21.23
N GLY A 296 -14.43 13.91 -20.08
CA GLY A 296 -13.10 13.37 -19.82
C GLY A 296 -11.99 14.42 -19.79
N LYS A 297 -12.34 15.71 -19.66
CA LYS A 297 -11.38 16.81 -19.60
C LYS A 297 -10.87 17.00 -18.18
N GLU A 298 -9.56 17.09 -18.05
CA GLU A 298 -8.88 17.42 -16.80
C GLU A 298 -7.65 18.29 -17.07
N ALA A 299 -7.27 19.10 -16.09
CA ALA A 299 -5.95 19.72 -16.06
C ALA A 299 -5.51 19.96 -14.63
N HIS A 300 -4.20 19.78 -14.39
CA HIS A 300 -3.55 19.99 -13.10
C HIS A 300 -2.56 21.14 -13.25
N TRP A 301 -2.58 22.11 -12.33
CA TRP A 301 -1.76 23.31 -12.35
C TRP A 301 -1.04 23.52 -11.03
N TYR A 302 0.16 24.09 -11.07
CA TYR A 302 0.79 24.71 -9.89
C TYR A 302 0.35 26.16 -9.76
N ALA A 303 0.19 26.62 -8.52
CA ALA A 303 -0.03 28.01 -8.20
C ALA A 303 1.17 28.62 -7.46
N ASP A 304 1.36 29.93 -7.61
CA ASP A 304 2.36 30.70 -6.85
C ASP A 304 1.83 31.13 -5.47
N ALA A 305 2.66 31.87 -4.73
CA ALA A 305 2.31 32.39 -3.40
C ALA A 305 1.27 33.53 -3.41
N ASP A 306 0.95 34.10 -4.57
CA ASP A 306 -0.11 35.12 -4.73
C ASP A 306 -1.47 34.50 -5.12
N GLY A 307 -1.45 33.22 -5.52
CA GLY A 307 -2.59 32.41 -5.90
C GLY A 307 -2.81 32.30 -7.41
N ASN A 308 -1.86 32.74 -8.25
CA ASN A 308 -1.96 32.66 -9.71
C ASN A 308 -1.55 31.29 -10.21
N LEU A 309 -2.27 30.77 -11.22
CA LEU A 309 -1.87 29.54 -11.91
C LEU A 309 -0.66 29.82 -12.80
N THR A 310 0.43 29.06 -12.62
CA THR A 310 1.72 29.32 -13.26
C THR A 310 1.97 28.41 -14.45
N ARG A 311 1.98 27.08 -14.21
CA ARG A 311 2.18 26.05 -15.22
C ARG A 311 1.34 24.81 -14.94
N MET A 312 1.04 24.05 -15.97
CA MET A 312 0.49 22.71 -15.83
C MET A 312 1.51 21.76 -15.17
N GLN A 313 1.03 20.85 -14.33
CA GLN A 313 1.82 19.73 -13.82
C GLN A 313 2.04 18.70 -14.93
N VAL A 314 3.12 17.94 -14.87
CA VAL A 314 3.38 16.84 -15.79
C VAL A 314 2.94 15.53 -15.14
N GLU A 315 2.13 14.71 -15.81
CA GLU A 315 1.95 13.30 -15.40
C GLU A 315 3.28 12.55 -15.56
N GLY A 316 4.06 12.55 -14.49
CA GLY A 316 5.44 12.07 -14.47
C GLY A 316 5.60 10.58 -14.16
N TRP A 317 6.86 10.17 -14.08
CA TRP A 317 7.27 8.85 -13.62
C TRP A 317 6.83 8.57 -12.18
N THR A 318 6.74 9.59 -11.32
CA THR A 318 6.35 9.41 -9.92
C THR A 318 4.89 8.95 -9.79
N GLU A 319 3.99 9.46 -10.63
CA GLU A 319 2.60 9.02 -10.68
C GLU A 319 2.49 7.62 -11.31
N PHE A 320 3.29 7.32 -12.34
CA PHE A 320 3.45 5.96 -12.84
C PHE A 320 3.86 4.98 -11.74
N MET A 321 4.90 5.31 -10.97
CA MET A 321 5.42 4.47 -9.89
C MET A 321 4.34 4.21 -8.82
N ARG A 322 3.58 5.26 -8.45
CA ARG A 322 2.44 5.16 -7.54
C ARG A 322 1.37 4.22 -8.11
N ARG A 323 0.88 4.47 -9.34
CA ARG A 323 -0.11 3.62 -10.04
C ARG A 323 0.37 2.17 -10.19
N HIS A 324 1.66 1.95 -10.41
CA HIS A 324 2.28 0.63 -10.49
C HIS A 324 2.15 -0.11 -9.16
N HIS A 325 2.46 0.54 -8.04
CA HIS A 325 2.40 -0.06 -6.71
C HIS A 325 1.00 -0.55 -6.31
N TYR A 326 -0.02 0.31 -6.46
CA TYR A 326 -1.38 -0.01 -5.98
C TYR A 326 -2.27 -0.73 -7.01
N SER A 327 -1.91 -0.73 -8.30
CA SER A 327 -2.77 -1.32 -9.35
C SER A 327 -2.05 -2.01 -10.51
N PHE A 328 -0.73 -1.94 -10.63
CA PHE A 328 -0.01 -2.37 -11.85
C PHE A 328 -0.57 -1.79 -13.16
N HIS A 329 -1.28 -0.65 -13.09
CA HIS A 329 -2.06 -0.04 -14.19
C HIS A 329 -3.24 -0.89 -14.71
N GLY A 330 -3.63 -1.94 -13.99
CA GLY A 330 -4.78 -2.81 -14.31
C GLY A 330 -6.13 -2.34 -13.75
N GLY A 331 -6.25 -1.05 -13.40
CA GLY A 331 -7.44 -0.48 -12.76
C GLY A 331 -7.86 -1.26 -11.50
N SER A 332 -9.16 -1.42 -11.29
CA SER A 332 -9.74 -2.11 -10.13
C SER A 332 -9.28 -3.57 -9.98
N TRP A 333 -9.06 -4.28 -11.08
CA TRP A 333 -8.51 -5.65 -11.05
C TRP A 333 -7.08 -5.70 -10.50
N GLY A 334 -6.30 -4.69 -10.85
CA GLY A 334 -4.98 -4.46 -10.28
C GLY A 334 -5.00 -4.24 -8.77
N ILE A 335 -5.93 -3.42 -8.29
CA ILE A 335 -6.13 -3.14 -6.85
C ILE A 335 -6.42 -4.42 -6.09
N TYR A 336 -7.35 -5.26 -6.58
CA TYR A 336 -7.65 -6.55 -5.97
C TYR A 336 -6.45 -7.51 -5.99
N LEU A 337 -5.66 -7.53 -7.07
CA LEU A 337 -4.44 -8.35 -7.16
C LEU A 337 -3.40 -7.95 -6.11
N VAL A 338 -3.20 -6.65 -5.89
CA VAL A 338 -2.32 -6.11 -4.84
C VAL A 338 -2.87 -6.43 -3.44
N GLY A 339 -4.18 -6.30 -3.23
CA GLY A 339 -4.85 -6.70 -1.99
C GLY A 339 -4.66 -8.18 -1.64
N ILE A 340 -4.79 -9.07 -2.64
CA ILE A 340 -4.52 -10.51 -2.50
C ILE A 340 -3.03 -10.75 -2.17
N ALA A 341 -2.10 -10.00 -2.75
CA ALA A 341 -0.68 -10.08 -2.38
C ALA A 341 -0.45 -9.69 -0.91
N GLY A 342 -1.18 -8.69 -0.41
CA GLY A 342 -1.21 -8.32 1.02
C GLY A 342 -1.69 -9.48 1.90
N VAL A 343 -2.81 -10.12 1.55
CA VAL A 343 -3.34 -11.30 2.28
C VAL A 343 -2.35 -12.48 2.25
N ALA A 344 -1.70 -12.72 1.11
CA ALA A 344 -0.68 -13.76 0.98
C ALA A 344 0.54 -13.45 1.86
N LEU A 345 1.02 -12.20 1.89
CA LEU A 345 2.13 -11.77 2.75
C LEU A 345 1.76 -11.88 4.24
N LEU A 346 0.57 -11.45 4.65
CA LEU A 346 0.09 -11.58 6.02
C LEU A 346 0.03 -13.06 6.43
N SER A 347 -0.47 -13.93 5.54
CA SER A 347 -0.53 -15.38 5.75
C SER A 347 0.87 -16.01 5.86
N LEU A 348 1.86 -15.52 5.10
CA LEU A 348 3.26 -15.93 5.24
C LEU A 348 3.87 -15.51 6.57
N VAL A 349 3.60 -14.28 7.03
CA VAL A 349 4.04 -13.79 8.34
C VAL A 349 3.44 -14.63 9.47
N MET A 350 2.11 -14.85 9.46
CA MET A 350 1.42 -15.63 10.49
C MET A 350 1.88 -17.10 10.52
N SER A 351 1.99 -17.75 9.36
CA SER A 351 2.52 -19.13 9.28
C SER A 351 4.00 -19.22 9.69
N GLY A 352 4.80 -18.18 9.45
CA GLY A 352 6.18 -18.06 9.90
C GLY A 352 6.31 -18.00 11.43
N ILE A 353 5.51 -17.17 12.09
CA ILE A 353 5.42 -17.10 13.57
C ILE A 353 5.05 -18.48 14.13
N ILE A 354 3.97 -19.07 13.64
CA ILE A 354 3.43 -20.35 14.12
C ILE A 354 4.45 -21.50 13.92
N SER A 355 5.26 -21.46 12.85
CA SER A 355 6.27 -22.47 12.56
C SER A 355 7.51 -22.40 13.47
N HIS A 356 7.73 -21.28 14.18
CA HIS A 356 8.92 -21.05 15.00
C HIS A 356 8.57 -20.74 16.47
N PRO A 357 8.22 -21.74 17.31
CA PRO A 357 7.85 -21.52 18.72
C PRO A 357 8.98 -21.01 19.64
N ARG A 358 10.21 -20.83 19.14
CA ARG A 358 11.36 -20.23 19.86
C ARG A 358 11.88 -18.95 19.19
N ILE A 359 11.11 -18.36 18.27
CA ILE A 359 11.50 -17.28 17.37
C ILE A 359 12.25 -16.13 18.06
N PHE A 360 11.74 -15.64 19.19
CA PHE A 360 12.34 -14.53 19.95
C PHE A 360 13.64 -14.87 20.68
N ARG A 361 13.78 -16.10 21.20
CA ARG A 361 14.97 -16.50 21.96
C ARG A 361 16.20 -16.60 21.05
N ASP A 362 16.00 -17.13 19.85
CA ASP A 362 17.08 -17.33 18.91
C ASP A 362 17.33 -16.07 18.05
N ALA A 363 16.46 -15.05 18.10
CA ALA A 363 16.44 -13.83 17.26
C ALA A 363 17.70 -12.95 17.28
N PHE A 364 18.48 -12.98 18.36
CA PHE A 364 19.61 -12.07 18.58
C PHE A 364 20.98 -12.69 18.27
N ALA A 365 21.02 -13.96 17.86
CA ALA A 365 22.26 -14.65 17.47
C ALA A 365 22.44 -14.63 15.93
N LEU A 366 23.05 -13.58 15.40
CA LEU A 366 23.45 -13.51 13.98
C LEU A 366 24.65 -14.43 13.74
N ARG A 367 24.54 -15.40 12.81
CA ARG A 367 25.56 -16.41 12.52
C ARG A 367 26.07 -16.28 11.09
N LEU A 368 26.91 -15.25 10.88
CA LEU A 368 27.61 -15.05 9.61
C LEU A 368 28.76 -16.07 9.48
N GLY A 369 28.46 -17.24 8.92
CA GLY A 369 29.43 -18.30 8.66
C GLY A 369 28.77 -19.60 8.20
N GLY A 370 29.59 -20.57 7.78
CA GLY A 370 29.10 -21.85 7.25
C GLY A 370 28.56 -21.77 5.82
N SER A 371 27.77 -22.77 5.40
CA SER A 371 27.30 -22.87 4.02
C SER A 371 26.37 -21.71 3.63
N ARG A 372 26.37 -21.35 2.34
CA ARG A 372 25.51 -20.26 1.82
C ARG A 372 24.04 -20.43 2.23
N ARG A 373 23.50 -21.64 2.15
CA ARG A 373 22.14 -21.98 2.58
C ARG A 373 21.86 -21.63 4.05
N LEU A 374 22.85 -21.77 4.94
CA LEU A 374 22.72 -21.41 6.35
C LEU A 374 22.67 -19.89 6.54
N GLN A 375 23.50 -19.14 5.79
CA GLN A 375 23.54 -17.68 5.83
C GLN A 375 22.24 -17.07 5.30
N GLU A 376 21.72 -17.55 4.16
CA GLU A 376 20.45 -17.09 3.58
C GLU A 376 19.29 -17.39 4.56
N ALA A 377 19.32 -18.54 5.25
CA ALA A 377 18.33 -18.90 6.27
C ALA A 377 18.43 -18.05 7.55
N ASP A 378 19.63 -17.69 7.99
CA ASP A 378 19.79 -16.77 9.12
C ASP A 378 19.27 -15.36 8.74
N ILE A 379 19.65 -14.82 7.58
CA ILE A 379 19.12 -13.54 7.07
C ILE A 379 17.59 -13.55 6.99
N HIS A 380 17.00 -14.57 6.36
CA HIS A 380 15.55 -14.73 6.25
C HIS A 380 14.87 -14.70 7.62
N ASN A 381 15.36 -15.51 8.56
CA ASN A 381 14.77 -15.61 9.90
C ASN A 381 14.97 -14.32 10.72
N ARG A 382 16.14 -13.68 10.66
CA ARG A 382 16.46 -12.48 11.46
C ARG A 382 15.64 -11.29 10.99
N LEU A 383 15.64 -11.00 9.69
CA LEU A 383 14.88 -9.89 9.12
C LEU A 383 13.37 -10.10 9.33
N SER A 384 12.86 -11.32 9.15
CA SER A 384 11.44 -11.65 9.42
C SER A 384 11.01 -11.31 10.85
N VAL A 385 11.92 -11.42 11.83
CA VAL A 385 11.64 -11.19 13.26
C VAL A 385 11.85 -9.74 13.67
N TRP A 386 12.96 -9.13 13.24
CA TRP A 386 13.24 -7.73 13.57
C TRP A 386 12.22 -6.78 12.92
N GLY A 387 11.79 -7.08 11.69
CA GLY A 387 10.72 -6.35 11.01
C GLY A 387 9.30 -6.78 11.38
N LEU A 388 9.09 -7.73 12.30
CA LEU A 388 7.80 -8.40 12.48
C LEU A 388 6.59 -7.46 12.70
N PRO A 389 6.65 -6.43 13.56
CA PRO A 389 5.52 -5.51 13.74
C PRO A 389 5.16 -4.76 12.45
N PHE A 390 6.18 -4.32 11.71
CA PHE A 390 6.03 -3.65 10.42
C PHE A 390 5.49 -4.60 9.33
N HIS A 391 5.98 -5.85 9.29
CA HIS A 391 5.49 -6.86 8.35
C HIS A 391 3.99 -7.13 8.52
N ILE A 392 3.52 -7.22 9.78
CA ILE A 392 2.08 -7.35 10.08
C ILE A 392 1.35 -6.08 9.68
N ALA A 393 1.82 -4.90 10.10
CA ALA A 393 1.18 -3.62 9.81
C ALA A 393 0.99 -3.34 8.31
N ILE A 394 2.05 -3.50 7.51
CA ILE A 394 2.03 -3.24 6.06
C ILE A 394 1.21 -4.28 5.31
N SER A 395 1.32 -5.58 5.66
CA SER A 395 0.53 -6.62 4.96
C SER A 395 -0.96 -6.54 5.30
N LEU A 396 -1.32 -6.23 6.54
CA LEU A 396 -2.70 -6.01 6.95
C LEU A 396 -3.30 -4.75 6.31
N SER A 397 -2.61 -3.61 6.39
CA SER A 397 -3.08 -2.36 5.79
C SER A 397 -3.15 -2.43 4.26
N GLY A 398 -2.17 -3.04 3.60
CA GLY A 398 -2.18 -3.25 2.14
C GLY A 398 -3.29 -4.19 1.69
N ALA A 399 -3.54 -5.28 2.43
CA ALA A 399 -4.70 -6.15 2.20
C ALA A 399 -6.03 -5.40 2.39
N PHE A 400 -6.14 -4.60 3.45
CA PHE A 400 -7.32 -3.80 3.74
C PHE A 400 -7.62 -2.78 2.63
N LEU A 401 -6.61 -1.99 2.22
CA LEU A 401 -6.76 -0.97 1.17
C LEU A 401 -7.05 -1.61 -0.20
N GLY A 402 -6.32 -2.66 -0.58
CA GLY A 402 -6.52 -3.38 -1.85
C GLY A 402 -7.81 -4.19 -1.93
N LEU A 403 -8.48 -4.46 -0.80
CA LEU A 403 -9.76 -5.18 -0.74
C LEU A 403 -10.90 -4.30 -0.18
N ALA A 404 -10.74 -2.97 -0.12
CA ALA A 404 -11.68 -2.06 0.53
C ALA A 404 -13.13 -2.22 0.02
N GLY A 405 -13.34 -2.46 -1.29
CA GLY A 405 -14.68 -2.74 -1.84
C GLY A 405 -15.34 -3.99 -1.26
N LEU A 406 -14.57 -5.05 -0.99
CA LEU A 406 -15.07 -6.25 -0.31
C LEU A 406 -15.31 -6.00 1.19
N VAL A 407 -14.48 -5.17 1.83
CA VAL A 407 -14.69 -4.76 3.23
C VAL A 407 -16.00 -3.97 3.36
N THR A 408 -16.26 -3.03 2.46
CA THR A 408 -17.53 -2.28 2.40
C THR A 408 -18.72 -3.20 2.15
N LEU A 409 -18.59 -4.21 1.29
CA LEU A 409 -19.64 -5.21 1.07
C LEU A 409 -19.93 -6.03 2.34
N VAL A 410 -18.88 -6.47 3.05
CA VAL A 410 -19.01 -7.17 4.34
C VAL A 410 -19.66 -6.27 5.39
N LEU A 411 -19.27 -4.99 5.47
CA LEU A 411 -19.88 -4.00 6.36
C LEU A 411 -21.38 -3.80 6.03
N ALA A 412 -21.74 -3.72 4.75
CA ALA A 412 -23.13 -3.60 4.32
C ALA A 412 -23.98 -4.77 4.81
N TYR A 413 -23.52 -6.01 4.63
CA TYR A 413 -24.23 -7.19 5.13
C TYR A 413 -24.23 -7.31 6.66
N ALA A 414 -23.14 -6.94 7.34
CA ALA A 414 -23.00 -7.10 8.78
C ALA A 414 -23.72 -6.02 9.61
N ALA A 415 -23.84 -4.79 9.08
CA ALA A 415 -24.34 -3.63 9.83
C ALA A 415 -25.49 -2.87 9.15
N TYR A 416 -25.71 -3.03 7.85
CA TYR A 416 -26.70 -2.26 7.06
C TYR A 416 -27.72 -3.14 6.31
N ASN A 417 -27.91 -4.40 6.72
CA ASN A 417 -28.86 -5.35 6.09
C ASN A 417 -28.64 -5.56 4.57
N GLY A 418 -27.41 -5.42 4.09
CA GLY A 418 -27.04 -5.51 2.66
C GLY A 418 -27.17 -4.19 1.90
N ASP A 419 -27.57 -3.09 2.55
CA ASP A 419 -27.63 -1.76 1.94
C ASP A 419 -26.21 -1.17 1.80
N THR A 420 -25.65 -1.34 0.60
CA THR A 420 -24.30 -0.85 0.27
C THR A 420 -24.21 0.67 0.21
N GLU A 421 -25.29 1.36 -0.18
CA GLU A 421 -25.33 2.83 -0.24
C GLU A 421 -25.22 3.41 1.17
N LYS A 422 -26.01 2.91 2.14
CA LYS A 422 -25.89 3.32 3.54
C LYS A 422 -24.53 3.00 4.15
N ALA A 423 -23.94 1.84 3.80
CA ALA A 423 -22.60 1.48 4.27
C ALA A 423 -21.51 2.42 3.72
N ILE A 424 -21.62 2.85 2.46
CA ILE A 424 -20.73 3.84 1.85
C ILE A 424 -20.92 5.21 2.50
N LEU A 425 -22.17 5.71 2.60
CA LEU A 425 -22.49 7.01 3.18
C LEU A 425 -22.10 7.11 4.67
N ALA A 426 -22.15 6.01 5.42
CA ALA A 426 -21.69 5.98 6.81
C ALA A 426 -20.16 6.17 6.96
N VAL A 427 -19.39 5.84 5.92
CA VAL A 427 -17.92 5.99 5.92
C VAL A 427 -17.48 7.28 5.21
N LEU A 428 -18.20 7.72 4.18
CA LEU A 428 -17.83 8.88 3.33
C LEU A 428 -18.58 10.18 3.66
N GLY A 429 -19.67 10.09 4.43
CA GLY A 429 -20.59 11.20 4.70
C GLY A 429 -21.63 11.42 3.60
N PRO A 430 -22.42 12.51 3.71
CA PRO A 430 -23.28 13.00 2.62
C PRO A 430 -22.45 13.24 1.34
N GLN A 431 -23.03 13.04 0.16
CA GLN A 431 -22.42 13.41 -1.12
C GLN A 431 -23.18 14.58 -1.76
N ALA A 432 -22.57 15.22 -2.76
CA ALA A 432 -23.23 16.21 -3.60
C ALA A 432 -24.47 15.64 -4.31
N THR A 433 -25.30 16.53 -4.86
CA THR A 433 -26.57 16.15 -5.50
C THR A 433 -26.64 16.68 -6.93
N GLU A 434 -27.39 15.98 -7.79
CA GLU A 434 -27.59 16.34 -9.20
C GLU A 434 -28.48 17.59 -9.42
N ASP A 435 -28.53 18.52 -8.47
CA ASP A 435 -29.29 19.77 -8.57
C ASP A 435 -28.49 20.83 -9.35
N ALA A 436 -28.50 20.66 -10.68
CA ALA A 436 -27.79 21.49 -11.65
C ALA A 436 -28.28 22.96 -11.77
N ARG A 437 -29.14 23.45 -10.87
CA ARG A 437 -29.52 24.87 -10.83
C ARG A 437 -28.28 25.73 -10.54
N PRO A 438 -28.01 26.82 -11.26
CA PRO A 438 -26.81 27.64 -10.99
C PRO A 438 -26.78 28.20 -9.57
N ALA A 439 -25.63 28.16 -8.93
CA ALA A 439 -25.37 28.77 -7.62
C ALA A 439 -23.97 29.44 -7.59
N PRO A 440 -23.74 30.42 -6.69
CA PRO A 440 -22.41 30.98 -6.48
C PRO A 440 -21.40 29.92 -6.04
N ILE A 441 -20.11 30.15 -6.31
CA ILE A 441 -19.03 29.36 -5.69
C ILE A 441 -18.96 29.71 -4.20
N PRO A 442 -18.90 28.74 -3.27
CA PRO A 442 -18.81 29.04 -1.84
C PRO A 442 -17.47 29.69 -1.50
N ALA A 443 -17.50 30.71 -0.63
CA ALA A 443 -16.29 31.38 -0.16
C ALA A 443 -15.52 30.50 0.83
N VAL A 444 -14.20 30.40 0.68
CA VAL A 444 -13.38 29.46 1.44
C VAL A 444 -13.15 29.88 2.88
N ALA A 445 -12.90 31.17 3.14
CA ALA A 445 -12.56 31.66 4.48
C ALA A 445 -13.61 31.34 5.56
N PRO A 446 -14.94 31.53 5.33
CA PRO A 446 -15.97 31.10 6.30
C PRO A 446 -16.01 29.59 6.55
N MET A 447 -15.61 28.76 5.58
CA MET A 447 -15.54 27.30 5.74
C MET A 447 -14.31 26.89 6.57
N LEU A 448 -13.15 27.52 6.33
CA LEU A 448 -11.95 27.35 7.15
C LEU A 448 -12.16 27.81 8.59
N ALA A 449 -12.85 28.93 8.81
CA ALA A 449 -13.23 29.38 10.16
C ALA A 449 -14.08 28.35 10.91
N GLN A 450 -15.16 27.84 10.28
CA GLN A 450 -15.99 26.77 10.87
C GLN A 450 -15.21 25.47 11.16
N MET A 451 -14.21 25.15 10.35
CA MET A 451 -13.31 24.01 10.58
C MET A 451 -12.44 24.24 11.83
N TRP A 452 -11.80 25.41 11.94
CA TRP A 452 -10.95 25.75 13.10
C TRP A 452 -11.74 25.94 14.40
N GLU A 453 -13.01 26.37 14.33
CA GLU A 453 -13.92 26.35 15.48
C GLU A 453 -14.16 24.92 16.02
N ASN A 454 -14.10 23.90 15.15
CA ASN A 454 -14.26 22.49 15.54
C ASN A 454 -12.96 21.84 15.99
N THR A 455 -11.85 22.13 15.29
CA THR A 455 -10.50 21.61 15.60
C THR A 455 -9.46 22.71 15.33
N PRO A 456 -9.06 23.49 16.37
CA PRO A 456 -8.20 24.67 16.20
C PRO A 456 -6.83 24.39 15.57
N ASP A 457 -6.22 23.25 15.89
CA ASP A 457 -4.88 22.87 15.40
C ASP A 457 -4.89 22.18 14.02
N ALA A 458 -6.08 22.00 13.41
CA ALA A 458 -6.23 21.31 12.13
C ALA A 458 -5.60 22.10 10.98
N ARG A 459 -4.75 21.43 10.20
CA ARG A 459 -4.09 22.00 9.02
C ARG A 459 -4.77 21.51 7.75
N PRO A 460 -5.40 22.37 6.94
CA PRO A 460 -6.09 21.91 5.74
C PRO A 460 -5.06 21.37 4.74
N VAL A 461 -5.33 20.18 4.21
CA VAL A 461 -4.45 19.41 3.30
C VAL A 461 -4.94 19.53 1.86
N PHE A 462 -6.24 19.42 1.66
CA PHE A 462 -6.88 19.72 0.38
C PHE A 462 -8.30 20.25 0.60
N LEU A 463 -8.76 21.01 -0.39
CA LEU A 463 -10.15 21.43 -0.57
C LEU A 463 -10.62 20.82 -1.90
N HIS A 464 -11.79 20.19 -1.89
CA HIS A 464 -12.42 19.61 -3.07
C HIS A 464 -13.86 20.12 -3.18
N ILE A 465 -14.34 20.41 -4.37
CA ILE A 465 -15.71 20.82 -4.63
C ILE A 465 -16.30 19.91 -5.71
N ASP A 466 -17.33 19.16 -5.34
CA ASP A 466 -18.18 18.36 -6.23
C ASP A 466 -19.27 19.24 -6.89
N HIS A 467 -19.68 18.95 -8.13
CA HIS A 467 -20.74 19.64 -8.89
C HIS A 467 -20.63 21.19 -8.88
N VAL A 468 -19.42 21.71 -9.11
CA VAL A 468 -19.03 23.11 -8.88
C VAL A 468 -19.96 24.15 -9.53
N GLY A 469 -20.43 25.11 -8.74
CA GLY A 469 -21.29 26.21 -9.21
C GLY A 469 -22.76 25.82 -9.43
N THR A 470 -23.20 24.70 -8.86
CA THR A 470 -24.61 24.27 -8.85
C THR A 470 -25.20 24.32 -7.44
N ALA A 471 -26.52 24.32 -7.32
CA ALA A 471 -27.23 24.27 -6.03
C ALA A 471 -27.01 22.93 -5.31
N GLY A 472 -26.60 21.89 -6.05
CA GLY A 472 -26.23 20.59 -5.51
C GLY A 472 -24.76 20.44 -5.11
N GLN A 473 -23.93 21.46 -5.34
CA GLN A 473 -22.49 21.43 -5.06
C GLN A 473 -22.18 21.17 -3.59
N MET A 474 -21.06 20.51 -3.32
CA MET A 474 -20.58 20.21 -1.97
C MET A 474 -19.09 20.49 -1.88
N THR A 475 -18.67 21.22 -0.84
CA THR A 475 -17.23 21.38 -0.54
C THR A 475 -16.81 20.39 0.52
N VAL A 476 -15.67 19.73 0.30
CA VAL A 476 -14.98 18.89 1.27
C VAL A 476 -13.63 19.54 1.59
N ILE A 477 -13.44 19.98 2.83
CA ILE A 477 -12.11 20.36 3.34
C ILE A 477 -11.59 19.17 4.13
N ALA A 478 -10.46 18.61 3.71
CA ALA A 478 -9.76 17.57 4.43
C ALA A 478 -8.57 18.19 5.16
N ALA A 479 -8.48 17.99 6.47
CA ALA A 479 -7.46 18.60 7.32
C ALA A 479 -6.81 17.57 8.24
N HIS A 480 -5.53 17.76 8.55
CA HIS A 480 -4.76 16.89 9.43
C HIS A 480 -4.55 17.57 10.78
N ASP A 481 -5.04 16.96 11.87
CA ASP A 481 -4.59 17.27 13.23
C ASP A 481 -3.24 16.57 13.50
N PRO A 482 -2.14 17.31 13.74
CA PRO A 482 -0.82 16.73 14.00
C PRO A 482 -0.73 15.91 15.30
N HIS A 483 -1.77 15.93 16.14
CA HIS A 483 -1.88 15.11 17.35
C HIS A 483 -2.61 13.78 17.11
N GLN A 484 -3.10 13.52 15.90
CA GLN A 484 -3.89 12.34 15.56
C GLN A 484 -3.17 11.44 14.56
N LEU A 485 -3.45 10.12 14.66
CA LEU A 485 -2.92 9.16 13.70
C LEU A 485 -3.68 9.18 12.37
N ALA A 486 -4.91 9.70 12.33
CA ALA A 486 -5.72 9.78 11.11
C ALA A 486 -5.04 10.64 10.03
N TYR A 487 -5.10 10.19 8.77
CA TYR A 487 -4.46 10.94 7.67
C TYR A 487 -5.09 12.33 7.49
N THR A 488 -6.43 12.41 7.51
CA THR A 488 -7.20 13.65 7.56
C THR A 488 -8.57 13.41 8.19
N GLU A 489 -9.03 14.34 9.02
CA GLU A 489 -10.46 14.54 9.27
C GLU A 489 -11.11 15.23 8.06
N ARG A 490 -12.39 14.94 7.77
CA ARG A 490 -13.11 15.55 6.63
C ARG A 490 -14.29 16.39 7.12
N TYR A 491 -14.35 17.62 6.65
CA TYR A 491 -15.39 18.60 6.91
C TYR A 491 -16.17 18.83 5.61
N ARG A 492 -17.47 18.50 5.60
CA ARG A 492 -18.33 18.69 4.42
C ARG A 492 -19.26 19.87 4.61
N PHE A 493 -19.33 20.72 3.60
CA PHE A 493 -20.11 21.95 3.56
C PHE A 493 -21.11 21.91 2.41
N ASP A 494 -22.32 22.41 2.64
CA ASP A 494 -23.33 22.55 1.60
C ASP A 494 -23.01 23.69 0.61
N ALA A 495 -23.85 23.85 -0.42
CA ALA A 495 -23.73 24.91 -1.43
C ALA A 495 -23.76 26.35 -0.86
N ALA A 496 -24.18 26.54 0.40
CA ALA A 496 -24.15 27.83 1.09
C ALA A 496 -22.89 28.02 1.95
N GLY A 497 -21.95 27.06 1.96
CA GLY A 497 -20.74 27.07 2.77
C GLY A 497 -20.98 26.75 4.25
N LYS A 498 -22.12 26.16 4.60
CA LYS A 498 -22.44 25.75 5.98
C LYS A 498 -21.93 24.34 6.24
N LEU A 499 -21.23 24.14 7.36
CA LEU A 499 -20.80 22.82 7.82
C LEU A 499 -22.02 21.91 8.09
N ILE A 500 -22.10 20.79 7.37
CA ILE A 500 -23.19 19.81 7.50
C ILE A 500 -22.74 18.46 8.05
N TRP A 501 -21.43 18.13 7.98
CA TRP A 501 -20.90 16.86 8.46
C TRP A 501 -19.41 16.92 8.77
N VAL A 502 -18.98 16.18 9.79
CA VAL A 502 -17.58 15.92 10.17
C VAL A 502 -17.40 14.41 10.24
N GLY A 503 -16.30 13.88 9.70
CA GLY A 503 -16.12 12.44 9.53
C GLY A 503 -15.99 11.62 10.81
N GLY A 504 -15.41 12.19 11.86
CA GLY A 504 -15.13 11.46 13.09
C GLY A 504 -14.04 10.40 12.89
N TYR A 505 -13.14 10.61 11.95
CA TYR A 505 -11.94 9.78 11.77
C TYR A 505 -10.97 9.92 12.95
N GLU A 506 -10.98 11.07 13.64
CA GLU A 506 -10.15 11.34 14.81
C GLU A 506 -10.89 11.05 16.13
N LYS A 507 -12.10 11.59 16.26
CA LYS A 507 -12.86 11.63 17.54
C LYS A 507 -14.08 10.68 17.57
N GLY A 508 -14.32 9.93 16.49
CA GLY A 508 -15.46 9.01 16.36
C GLY A 508 -15.21 7.63 16.98
N THR A 509 -15.90 6.60 16.46
CA THR A 509 -15.81 5.25 17.03
C THR A 509 -14.42 4.63 16.85
N VAL A 510 -14.05 3.68 17.72
CA VAL A 510 -12.79 2.90 17.60
C VAL A 510 -12.69 2.21 16.24
N GLY A 511 -13.81 1.76 15.67
CA GLY A 511 -13.86 1.24 14.30
C GLY A 511 -13.41 2.31 13.30
N MET A 512 -14.02 3.49 13.32
CA MET A 512 -13.70 4.59 12.41
C MET A 512 -12.24 5.06 12.53
N GLN A 513 -11.73 5.21 13.76
CA GLN A 513 -10.31 5.52 14.01
C GLN A 513 -9.38 4.42 13.49
N THR A 514 -9.75 3.14 13.65
CA THR A 514 -8.96 2.01 13.12
C THR A 514 -8.92 2.03 11.59
N LEU A 515 -10.03 2.34 10.93
CA LEU A 515 -10.09 2.49 9.46
C LEU A 515 -9.23 3.69 9.01
N ALA A 516 -9.35 4.83 9.69
CA ALA A 516 -8.57 6.04 9.43
C ALA A 516 -7.06 5.86 9.61
N ALA A 517 -6.64 4.98 10.54
CA ALA A 517 -5.25 4.64 10.77
C ALA A 517 -4.63 3.75 9.68
N MET A 518 -5.41 3.08 8.82
CA MET A 518 -4.87 2.14 7.82
C MET A 518 -4.02 2.82 6.75
N GLN A 519 -4.47 3.95 6.20
CA GLN A 519 -3.72 4.73 5.21
C GLN A 519 -2.37 5.24 5.77
N PRO A 520 -2.32 6.01 6.87
CA PRO A 520 -1.06 6.57 7.38
C PRO A 520 -0.10 5.49 7.91
N LEU A 521 -0.62 4.40 8.48
CA LEU A 521 0.18 3.23 8.85
C LEU A 521 0.79 2.52 7.63
N HIS A 522 0.10 2.48 6.50
CA HIS A 522 0.62 1.92 5.25
C HIS A 522 1.69 2.82 4.61
N PHE A 523 1.40 4.12 4.52
CA PHE A 523 2.26 5.09 3.84
C PHE A 523 3.45 5.57 4.69
N GLY A 524 3.42 5.36 6.01
CA GLY A 524 4.44 5.87 6.94
C GLY A 524 4.34 7.38 7.18
N SER A 525 3.18 7.98 6.95
CA SER A 525 3.00 9.44 6.88
C SER A 525 2.76 10.13 8.23
N PHE A 526 3.06 9.49 9.36
CA PHE A 526 2.73 9.96 10.72
C PHE A 526 3.94 10.42 11.55
N GLY A 527 5.15 10.42 10.98
CA GLY A 527 6.36 10.82 11.71
C GLY A 527 7.50 11.34 10.82
N GLY A 528 7.13 11.96 9.68
CA GLY A 528 8.06 12.61 8.75
C GLY A 528 9.19 11.70 8.24
N MET A 529 10.32 12.32 7.89
CA MET A 529 11.46 11.61 7.31
C MET A 529 12.04 10.47 8.17
N PRO A 530 12.15 10.56 9.52
CA PRO A 530 12.61 9.43 10.33
C PRO A 530 11.76 8.17 10.15
N VAL A 531 10.43 8.30 10.08
CA VAL A 531 9.53 7.17 9.82
C VAL A 531 9.65 6.69 8.37
N LYS A 532 9.65 7.61 7.39
CA LYS A 532 9.86 7.23 5.96
C LYS A 532 11.17 6.47 5.75
N LEU A 533 12.27 6.90 6.35
CA LEU A 533 13.57 6.21 6.26
C LEU A 533 13.52 4.82 6.91
N ALA A 534 12.90 4.67 8.08
CA ALA A 534 12.70 3.37 8.71
C ALA A 534 11.81 2.45 7.85
N TYR A 535 10.73 2.98 7.27
CA TYR A 535 9.85 2.28 6.33
C TYR A 535 10.59 1.83 5.07
N GLY A 536 11.45 2.67 4.50
CA GLY A 536 12.32 2.31 3.37
C GLY A 536 13.27 1.16 3.71
N VAL A 537 13.98 1.23 4.84
CA VAL A 537 14.88 0.15 5.29
C VAL A 537 14.12 -1.16 5.54
N LEU A 538 12.95 -1.10 6.17
CA LEU A 538 12.13 -2.28 6.45
C LEU A 538 11.44 -2.83 5.18
N GLY A 539 11.11 -1.98 4.20
CA GLY A 539 10.64 -2.40 2.88
C GLY A 539 11.71 -3.16 2.09
N ILE A 540 12.95 -2.67 2.11
CA ILE A 540 14.12 -3.42 1.60
C ILE A 540 14.26 -4.76 2.35
N ALA A 541 14.06 -4.78 3.67
CA ALA A 541 14.12 -6.01 4.45
C ALA A 541 13.05 -7.04 4.01
N ILE A 542 11.81 -6.63 3.70
CA ILE A 542 10.81 -7.53 3.11
C ILE A 542 11.31 -8.09 1.78
N CYS A 543 11.81 -7.24 0.88
CA CYS A 543 12.32 -7.68 -0.43
C CYS A 543 13.45 -8.73 -0.28
N LEU A 544 14.34 -8.55 0.70
CA LEU A 544 15.38 -9.51 1.05
C LEU A 544 14.80 -10.80 1.67
N VAL A 545 13.80 -10.73 2.55
CA VAL A 545 13.10 -11.91 3.11
C VAL A 545 12.43 -12.73 2.00
N THR A 546 11.74 -12.10 1.05
CA THR A 546 11.14 -12.75 -0.12
C THR A 546 12.20 -13.43 -0.99
N SER A 547 13.32 -12.74 -1.26
CA SER A 547 14.41 -13.28 -2.08
C SER A 547 15.14 -14.45 -1.43
N THR A 548 15.46 -14.33 -0.14
CA THR A 548 16.07 -15.41 0.65
C THR A 548 15.15 -16.63 0.75
N GLY A 549 13.83 -16.44 0.85
CA GLY A 549 12.87 -17.56 0.84
C GLY A 549 12.98 -18.45 -0.41
N ILE A 550 13.06 -17.82 -1.59
CA ILE A 550 13.25 -18.54 -2.86
C ILE A 550 14.65 -19.13 -3.00
N THR A 551 15.72 -18.42 -2.60
CA THR A 551 17.09 -18.98 -2.67
C THR A 551 17.27 -20.17 -1.73
N ILE A 552 16.65 -20.17 -0.54
CA ILE A 552 16.62 -21.31 0.38
C ILE A 552 15.88 -22.50 -0.26
N TRP A 553 14.75 -22.28 -0.93
CA TRP A 553 14.03 -23.35 -1.63
C TRP A 553 14.86 -23.96 -2.76
N LEU A 554 15.47 -23.14 -3.62
CA LEU A 554 16.35 -23.58 -4.70
C LEU A 554 17.57 -24.35 -4.17
N ALA A 555 18.19 -23.86 -3.09
CA ALA A 555 19.30 -24.56 -2.42
C ALA A 555 18.87 -25.93 -1.87
N ARG A 556 17.74 -26.01 -1.16
CA ARG A 556 17.18 -27.30 -0.68
C ARG A 556 16.88 -28.27 -1.82
N ARG A 557 16.48 -27.77 -3.00
CA ARG A 557 16.20 -28.59 -4.19
C ARG A 557 17.48 -29.17 -4.79
N ARG A 558 18.56 -28.35 -4.85
CA ARG A 558 19.92 -28.76 -5.24
C ARG A 558 20.50 -29.81 -4.27
N ASP A 559 20.39 -29.57 -2.95
CA ASP A 559 20.87 -30.49 -1.91
C ASP A 559 20.18 -31.87 -1.96
N ARG A 560 18.99 -31.95 -2.57
CA ARG A 560 18.22 -33.18 -2.83
C ARG A 560 18.51 -33.82 -4.20
N GLY A 561 19.56 -33.38 -4.90
CA GLY A 561 19.92 -33.91 -6.23
C GLY A 561 19.03 -33.44 -7.38
N ASN A 562 18.19 -32.42 -7.19
CA ASN A 562 17.25 -31.92 -8.21
C ASN A 562 17.47 -30.41 -8.46
N PRO A 563 18.65 -29.98 -8.95
CA PRO A 563 18.94 -28.57 -9.20
C PRO A 563 17.99 -27.98 -10.25
N ALA A 564 17.66 -26.69 -10.11
CA ALA A 564 16.78 -25.97 -11.04
C ALA A 564 17.45 -24.69 -11.58
N PRO A 565 18.53 -24.81 -12.39
CA PRO A 565 19.34 -23.67 -12.81
C PRO A 565 18.59 -22.65 -13.68
N HIS A 566 17.51 -23.06 -14.34
CA HIS A 566 16.63 -22.15 -15.07
C HIS A 566 15.81 -21.27 -14.11
N TRP A 567 15.22 -21.84 -13.05
CA TRP A 567 14.53 -21.07 -12.01
C TRP A 567 15.48 -20.16 -11.23
N GLU A 568 16.74 -20.56 -11.03
CA GLU A 568 17.77 -19.67 -10.46
C GLU A 568 18.05 -18.44 -11.35
N ARG A 569 18.13 -18.62 -12.68
CA ARG A 569 18.26 -17.49 -13.62
C ARG A 569 17.01 -16.61 -13.62
N VAL A 570 15.82 -17.21 -13.74
CA VAL A 570 14.55 -16.48 -13.77
C VAL A 570 14.36 -15.69 -12.46
N TRP A 571 14.66 -16.27 -11.30
CA TRP A 571 14.59 -15.53 -10.03
C TRP A 571 15.61 -14.39 -9.96
N ALA A 572 16.85 -14.60 -10.41
CA ALA A 572 17.86 -13.54 -10.46
C ALA A 572 17.44 -12.39 -11.39
N ALA A 573 16.78 -12.70 -12.51
CA ALA A 573 16.26 -11.73 -13.48
C ALA A 573 15.01 -11.00 -12.97
N ILE A 574 14.08 -11.70 -12.29
CA ILE A 574 12.95 -11.06 -11.61
C ILE A 574 13.47 -10.10 -10.55
N PHE A 575 14.40 -10.53 -9.69
CA PHE A 575 14.86 -9.74 -8.54
C PHE A 575 15.70 -8.53 -8.94
N TRP A 576 16.73 -8.71 -9.78
CA TRP A 576 17.58 -7.60 -10.21
C TRP A 576 17.03 -6.84 -11.44
N GLY A 577 15.98 -7.34 -12.07
CA GLY A 577 15.28 -6.67 -13.17
C GLY A 577 14.40 -5.50 -12.72
N GLN A 578 13.76 -5.56 -11.54
CA GLN A 578 12.88 -4.45 -11.10
C GLN A 578 13.65 -3.13 -10.88
N PRO A 579 14.81 -3.11 -10.21
CA PRO A 579 15.63 -1.91 -10.12
C PRO A 579 16.04 -1.36 -11.49
N ILE A 580 16.35 -2.23 -12.46
CA ILE A 580 16.66 -1.81 -13.84
C ILE A 580 15.41 -1.19 -14.50
N ALA A 581 14.26 -1.87 -14.48
CA ALA A 581 13.05 -1.39 -15.12
C ALA A 581 12.53 -0.07 -14.54
N PHE A 582 12.65 0.14 -13.21
CA PHE A 582 12.37 1.41 -12.55
C PHE A 582 13.36 2.50 -13.01
N THR A 583 14.67 2.22 -13.00
CA THR A 583 15.69 3.23 -13.36
C THR A 583 15.62 3.60 -14.84
N VAL A 584 15.37 2.64 -15.74
CA VAL A 584 15.24 2.88 -17.19
C VAL A 584 13.94 3.63 -17.51
N SER A 585 12.82 3.33 -16.84
CA SER A 585 11.59 4.11 -17.03
C SER A 585 11.75 5.55 -16.52
N ALA A 586 12.35 5.76 -15.33
CA ALA A 586 12.63 7.09 -14.80
C ALA A 586 13.51 7.90 -15.77
N PHE A 587 14.61 7.30 -16.23
CA PHE A 587 15.52 7.93 -17.18
C PHE A 587 14.81 8.27 -18.50
N ALA A 588 14.06 7.35 -19.09
CA ALA A 588 13.40 7.58 -20.37
C ALA A 588 12.30 8.66 -20.29
N THR A 589 11.55 8.70 -19.18
CA THR A 589 10.53 9.75 -18.94
C THR A 589 11.18 11.11 -18.72
N LEU A 590 12.19 11.23 -17.83
CA LEU A 590 12.80 12.52 -17.50
C LEU A 590 13.75 13.07 -18.57
N ALA A 591 14.49 12.20 -19.27
CA ALA A 591 15.44 12.63 -20.30
C ALA A 591 14.80 12.78 -21.69
N ALA A 592 13.79 11.97 -22.02
CA ALA A 592 13.23 11.90 -23.38
C ALA A 592 11.70 12.05 -23.46
N GLY A 593 10.99 12.24 -22.35
CA GLY A 593 9.53 12.37 -22.33
C GLY A 593 8.79 11.08 -22.68
N TRP A 594 9.45 9.92 -22.57
CA TRP A 594 8.83 8.65 -22.97
C TRP A 594 7.81 8.15 -21.94
N PRO A 595 6.68 7.56 -22.38
CA PRO A 595 5.67 7.02 -21.47
C PRO A 595 6.27 5.87 -20.64
N PRO A 596 6.21 5.93 -19.29
CA PRO A 596 6.94 4.99 -18.43
C PRO A 596 6.40 3.56 -18.46
N ILE A 597 5.09 3.36 -18.67
CA ILE A 597 4.44 2.03 -18.68
C ILE A 597 5.07 1.08 -19.72
N PRO A 598 5.12 1.40 -21.03
CA PRO A 598 5.74 0.51 -22.01
C PRO A 598 7.25 0.36 -21.79
N VAL A 599 7.95 1.40 -21.33
CA VAL A 599 9.41 1.33 -21.05
C VAL A 599 9.70 0.37 -19.89
N PHE A 600 8.92 0.42 -18.82
CA PHE A 600 9.03 -0.49 -17.67
C PHE A 600 8.80 -1.96 -18.10
N TRP A 601 7.71 -2.23 -18.82
CA TRP A 601 7.39 -3.60 -19.24
C TRP A 601 8.36 -4.12 -20.29
N ALA A 602 8.77 -3.31 -21.26
CA ALA A 602 9.81 -3.69 -22.23
C ALA A 602 11.15 -4.00 -21.55
N SER A 603 11.57 -3.19 -20.58
CA SER A 603 12.79 -3.43 -19.78
C SER A 603 12.70 -4.74 -18.99
N THR A 604 11.55 -5.00 -18.35
CA THR A 604 11.29 -6.23 -17.59
C THR A 604 11.32 -7.47 -18.52
N LEU A 605 10.65 -7.41 -19.66
CA LEU A 605 10.65 -8.49 -20.66
C LEU A 605 12.04 -8.72 -21.26
N ALA A 606 12.82 -7.67 -21.53
CA ALA A 606 14.19 -7.79 -22.01
C ALA A 606 15.10 -8.50 -20.99
N VAL A 607 15.02 -8.14 -19.71
CA VAL A 607 15.79 -8.81 -18.63
C VAL A 607 15.36 -10.27 -18.45
N LEU A 608 14.07 -10.58 -18.57
CA LEU A 608 13.57 -11.97 -18.57
C LEU A 608 14.03 -12.77 -19.81
N ALA A 609 14.08 -12.15 -20.99
CA ALA A 609 14.61 -12.78 -22.19
C ALA A 609 16.12 -13.08 -22.07
N LEU A 610 16.90 -12.20 -21.43
CA LEU A 610 18.30 -12.48 -21.08
C LEU A 610 18.44 -13.69 -20.12
N ALA A 611 17.44 -13.97 -19.27
CA ALA A 611 17.42 -15.14 -18.39
C ALA A 611 17.20 -16.48 -19.14
N ALA A 612 16.64 -16.42 -20.36
CA ALA A 612 16.49 -17.59 -21.23
C ALA A 612 17.82 -18.00 -21.88
N LEU A 613 18.79 -17.08 -21.97
CA LEU A 613 20.16 -17.40 -22.42
C LEU A 613 20.84 -18.37 -21.45
N ARG A 614 21.75 -19.21 -21.97
CA ARG A 614 22.46 -20.25 -21.19
C ARG A 614 23.60 -19.66 -20.32
N TRP A 615 23.29 -18.66 -19.51
CA TRP A 615 24.24 -18.08 -18.54
C TRP A 615 24.19 -18.81 -17.20
N GLU A 616 25.18 -18.58 -16.33
CA GLU A 616 25.07 -18.91 -14.92
C GLU A 616 24.27 -17.85 -14.16
N ALA A 617 23.43 -18.27 -13.21
CA ALA A 617 22.62 -17.35 -12.42
C ALA A 617 23.46 -16.36 -11.58
N ALA A 618 24.65 -16.76 -11.13
CA ALA A 618 25.60 -15.91 -10.41
C ALA A 618 26.18 -14.80 -11.31
N LEU A 619 26.55 -15.14 -12.54
CA LEU A 619 27.05 -14.19 -13.54
C LEU A 619 25.95 -13.24 -14.03
N LEU A 620 24.73 -13.75 -14.25
CA LEU A 620 23.56 -12.94 -14.56
C LEU A 620 23.28 -11.93 -13.44
N SER A 621 23.21 -12.37 -12.18
CA SER A 621 23.02 -11.48 -11.02
C SER A 621 24.14 -10.45 -10.85
N PHE A 622 25.40 -10.78 -11.16
CA PHE A 622 26.50 -9.83 -11.15
C PHE A 622 26.32 -8.75 -12.24
N ARG A 623 26.02 -9.16 -13.48
CA ARG A 623 25.80 -8.24 -14.61
C ARG A 623 24.61 -7.32 -14.39
N LEU A 624 23.47 -7.85 -13.92
CA LEU A 624 22.28 -7.05 -13.66
C LEU A 624 22.54 -6.00 -12.57
N ARG A 625 23.20 -6.36 -11.46
CA ARG A 625 23.63 -5.39 -10.43
C ARG A 625 24.56 -4.31 -10.95
N LEU A 626 25.56 -4.69 -11.76
CA LEU A 626 26.47 -3.72 -12.37
C LEU A 626 25.70 -2.75 -13.26
N LEU A 627 24.78 -3.26 -14.08
CA LEU A 627 23.90 -2.46 -14.91
C LEU A 627 23.00 -1.54 -14.07
N THR A 628 22.39 -2.01 -12.98
CA THR A 628 21.62 -1.16 -12.05
C THR A 628 22.46 -0.01 -11.51
N ALA A 629 23.66 -0.29 -11.00
CA ALA A 629 24.53 0.75 -10.43
C ALA A 629 24.96 1.79 -11.47
N LEU A 630 25.28 1.37 -12.70
CA LEU A 630 25.62 2.28 -13.80
C LEU A 630 24.41 3.12 -14.26
N LEU A 631 23.22 2.52 -14.35
CA LEU A 631 21.99 3.22 -14.72
C LEU A 631 21.56 4.24 -13.66
N LEU A 632 21.75 3.96 -12.38
CA LEU A 632 21.47 4.91 -11.29
C LEU A 632 22.39 6.13 -11.38
N VAL A 633 23.69 5.92 -11.64
CA VAL A 633 24.63 7.02 -11.87
C VAL A 633 24.26 7.82 -13.13
N LEU A 634 23.89 7.15 -14.22
CA LEU A 634 23.45 7.80 -15.45
C LEU A 634 22.18 8.64 -15.23
N LEU A 635 21.20 8.11 -14.48
CA LEU A 635 19.98 8.82 -14.10
C LEU A 635 20.32 10.11 -13.35
N VAL A 636 21.10 10.03 -12.28
CA VAL A 636 21.52 11.20 -11.48
C VAL A 636 22.29 12.22 -12.31
N VAL A 637 23.22 11.78 -13.17
CA VAL A 637 23.96 12.70 -14.06
C VAL A 637 23.01 13.38 -15.05
N SER A 638 22.08 12.65 -15.67
CA SER A 638 21.11 13.23 -16.60
C SER A 638 20.15 14.20 -15.90
N HIS A 639 19.77 13.89 -14.65
CA HIS A 639 18.90 14.69 -13.83
C HIS A 639 19.53 16.02 -13.43
N GLY A 640 20.73 15.98 -12.85
CA GLY A 640 21.49 17.18 -12.48
C GLY A 640 21.90 18.04 -13.69
N LEU A 641 22.12 17.44 -14.87
CA LEU A 641 22.36 18.19 -16.11
C LEU A 641 21.11 18.88 -16.65
N ARG A 642 19.92 18.28 -16.47
CA ARG A 642 18.63 18.85 -16.88
C ARG A 642 18.22 20.04 -16.01
N TRP A 643 18.39 19.92 -14.70
CA TRP A 643 17.84 20.86 -13.71
C TRP A 643 18.90 21.75 -13.06
N GLN A 644 19.84 22.26 -13.86
CA GLN A 644 20.88 23.17 -13.38
C GLN A 644 20.28 24.48 -12.84
N GLY A 645 20.50 24.74 -11.55
CA GLY A 645 19.99 25.95 -10.88
C GLY A 645 18.52 25.87 -10.44
N ALA A 646 17.90 24.68 -10.42
CA ALA A 646 16.56 24.49 -9.90
C ALA A 646 16.45 24.82 -8.40
N GLY A 647 15.26 25.23 -7.96
CA GLY A 647 15.03 25.86 -6.65
C GLY A 647 14.80 24.89 -5.49
N ASP A 648 14.33 23.66 -5.74
CA ASP A 648 14.03 22.70 -4.68
C ASP A 648 15.26 21.88 -4.26
N PRO A 649 15.82 22.07 -3.04
CA PRO A 649 16.99 21.32 -2.58
C PRO A 649 16.72 19.82 -2.39
N MET A 650 15.46 19.37 -2.42
CA MET A 650 15.12 17.94 -2.38
C MET A 650 15.76 17.16 -3.54
N MET A 651 15.99 17.79 -4.69
CA MET A 651 16.65 17.14 -5.83
C MET A 651 17.97 16.48 -5.44
N TRP A 652 18.80 17.18 -4.66
CA TRP A 652 20.13 16.72 -4.25
C TRP A 652 20.09 15.61 -3.21
N TRP A 653 19.04 15.59 -2.38
CA TRP A 653 18.84 14.52 -1.40
C TRP A 653 18.42 13.21 -2.08
N VAL A 654 17.52 13.28 -3.07
CA VAL A 654 17.10 12.12 -3.86
C VAL A 654 18.24 11.64 -4.75
N ASP A 655 18.92 12.52 -5.47
CA ASP A 655 20.11 12.17 -6.27
C ASP A 655 21.22 11.55 -5.40
N GLY A 656 21.47 12.11 -4.22
CA GLY A 656 22.39 11.55 -3.23
C GLY A 656 21.98 10.15 -2.75
N ALA A 657 20.69 9.90 -2.52
CA ALA A 657 20.16 8.59 -2.15
C ALA A 657 20.32 7.56 -3.29
N LEU A 658 20.09 7.96 -4.54
CA LEU A 658 20.30 7.12 -5.73
C LEU A 658 21.79 6.75 -5.90
N LEU A 659 22.72 7.69 -5.67
CA LEU A 659 24.16 7.43 -5.67
C LEU A 659 24.58 6.51 -4.51
N LEU A 660 24.02 6.68 -3.31
CA LEU A 660 24.25 5.77 -2.18
C LEU A 660 23.74 4.34 -2.48
N ALA A 661 22.59 4.21 -3.14
CA ALA A 661 22.08 2.91 -3.60
C ALA A 661 23.01 2.28 -4.65
N ALA A 662 23.49 3.05 -5.63
CA ALA A 662 24.48 2.58 -6.62
C ALA A 662 25.78 2.12 -5.94
N GLY A 663 26.29 2.89 -4.97
CA GLY A 663 27.47 2.54 -4.16
C GLY A 663 27.27 1.28 -3.33
N ALA A 664 26.11 1.13 -2.68
CA ALA A 664 25.77 -0.08 -1.92
C ALA A 664 25.72 -1.33 -2.81
N ILE A 665 25.14 -1.23 -4.02
CA ILE A 665 25.16 -2.30 -5.02
C ILE A 665 26.61 -2.60 -5.45
N GLY A 666 27.41 -1.57 -5.72
CA GLY A 666 28.84 -1.66 -6.04
C GLY A 666 29.67 -2.41 -4.98
N LEU A 667 29.39 -2.17 -3.69
CA LEU A 667 30.02 -2.91 -2.59
C LEU A 667 29.69 -4.41 -2.62
N THR A 668 28.49 -4.81 -3.06
CA THR A 668 28.17 -6.24 -3.24
C THR A 668 28.96 -6.89 -4.37
N LEU A 669 29.23 -6.14 -5.45
CA LEU A 669 30.03 -6.60 -6.59
C LEU A 669 31.50 -6.75 -6.17
N ALA A 670 32.05 -5.76 -5.47
CA ALA A 670 33.42 -5.80 -4.96
C ALA A 670 33.65 -6.97 -3.98
N ARG A 671 32.67 -7.28 -3.12
CA ARG A 671 32.71 -8.46 -2.23
C ARG A 671 32.70 -9.78 -3.01
N GLN A 672 31.83 -9.92 -4.00
CA GLN A 672 31.78 -11.12 -4.85
C GLN A 672 33.07 -11.32 -5.67
N TRP A 673 33.67 -10.22 -6.16
CA TRP A 673 34.94 -10.27 -6.87
C TRP A 673 36.09 -10.73 -5.96
N LYS A 674 36.24 -10.13 -4.78
CA LYS A 674 37.26 -10.52 -3.77
C LYS A 674 37.07 -11.95 -3.26
N GLY A 675 35.84 -12.47 -3.24
CA GLY A 675 35.52 -13.84 -2.87
C GLY A 675 35.86 -14.91 -3.92
N GLY A 676 36.60 -14.57 -4.99
CA GLY A 676 37.08 -15.51 -6.02
C GLY A 676 35.99 -16.14 -6.90
N THR A 677 34.72 -15.78 -6.70
CA THR A 677 33.58 -16.53 -7.26
C THR A 677 33.43 -16.32 -8.76
N MET A 678 33.91 -15.19 -9.30
CA MET A 678 33.95 -14.94 -10.76
C MET A 678 35.06 -15.73 -11.45
N LEU A 679 36.29 -15.75 -10.90
CA LEU A 679 37.44 -16.43 -11.49
C LEU A 679 37.23 -17.96 -11.57
N ALA A 680 36.54 -18.53 -10.57
CA ALA A 680 36.15 -19.93 -10.55
C ALA A 680 34.99 -20.29 -11.52
N GLN A 681 34.31 -19.30 -12.11
CA GLN A 681 33.17 -19.50 -13.03
C GLN A 681 33.50 -19.17 -14.49
N THR A 682 34.48 -18.30 -14.75
CA THR A 682 34.97 -18.05 -16.11
C THR A 682 35.97 -19.09 -16.59
N GLY A 683 36.58 -19.85 -15.69
CA GLY A 683 37.42 -21.00 -16.03
C GLY A 683 36.58 -22.23 -16.32
N ARG A 684 36.62 -22.71 -17.57
CA ARG A 684 36.36 -24.14 -17.83
C ARG A 684 37.39 -24.94 -17.06
N ALA A 685 36.94 -25.82 -16.17
CA ALA A 685 37.70 -26.97 -15.70
C ALA A 685 37.54 -28.12 -16.70
#